data_AF-A0A851T8M5-F1
#
_entry.id   AF-A0A851T8M5-F1
#
_cell.length_a   1.000
_cell.length_b   1.000
_cell.length_c   1.000
_cell.angle_alpha   90.00
_cell.angle_beta   90.00
_cell.angle_gamma   90.00
#
_symmetry.space_group_name_H-M   'P 1'
#
loop_
_entity.id
_entity.type
_entity.pdbx_description
1 polymer ?
#
loop_
_entity_poly.entity_id
_entity_poly.type
_entity_poly.pdbx_seq_one_letter_code
_entity_poly.pdbx_strand_id
1 'polypeptide(L)'
;DNSLPQRESSDWTPIPIANYKYPDMPIAKHKEEIVSLIESNSVVIVRGVTGSGKSTQIPQYVLDYCTQRSTYCNIAVTQPRKIGATSIARWISKERSWTLGGFVGYQVSLEKVATKDTRLTYMTTGVLLQKLVCAKNLTEFTHIFIDEVHERTKEMDFLLLVIRKLLRTNSRFVKVILMSASINCKEFAEYFAIPIQNKLNPAYIFEVEGKSYAIEEYYLDDLKYIVHFKLPPQITEEPVIVKEMYDVAVSLIQSFDELEMKSKRKEKKKKNLITFSLGLAEINYMHACLANTFNKRLQVYPLHSTVTLEEQNNVFLSPVPGYRKIILSTNIAESSLTVPDVKYVIDFCLTRTLVCDEDTNYQSLRLCWASKTNCNQRKGRAGRVSKGYCYRLVHKDFWTNYIPEKPVPEILRCPLGTTILKIKMLDMGEPKALLATALSPPCVGDIERTILQLKELGALTTCVQTEENPHDGELTFLGRVLAHLPVDQHLGKLIVLGHVFGCLEECLIIAAALSLRTFFAVPFRQHIDGYRNKLFFAGNSKSDCIALVNAFKAWQICSQKGEFRHPKDELDWGRSNYIQIKRVREVADLFEELKQRVSVFNMHINTQPSPMDQEYVYKQRFILQVVIAGAFYPNYFTFGICDQEIAVKELGGKDPKTTIMLRNIPPYGFLYHKQLQSLFRQCGQVKSIAYEGPRAFVEFSRNPMDAFKTLPAVYMSLKMAQLKIPLVLDVHYRNEIESQVEGGGAARVKYTRVNVDYQKQTVEPVEIFGISDLSKMIPNRLLSINVTEIVEVGHFWGYRIDEKNMTVLQTLTTEINHQNLMDLPVSPHPELVCLAPFPCLENKGYYRARILYVSGDFAEVFFVDYGNRSRVPLKKLKAIPSHLRELPFQALEFKMCKMRPSAKSLVCGEQWSYSASQRFASLVNGYTLLVKVYSLVHDVLHVDVFRYLGSKELVNIRDVLIEEGYAEQAEESYESQQSHDLLKALLSDQIGKEEKKPISSREEEKHVIEMLLNKLSVNKLDTPTHKVSLHGPFSPYEVKCFSMTKISQFRCAFIRKESINSVVVRDAPEDSFQQMLVAAALSVNATGSSLILEETSLMPPIPGLPALLSMLFAPAIELRVDKSGKYFTGVLCGLGWSQIHGIPLLPENDMELTFDVHFGVDDIAEINILRAAINQLVSECAVCPDQGRMVQLQENARQKLLR
;
A
#
# COMPACT_ATOMS: atom_id res chain seq x y z
N ASP A 1 -20.36 -28.91 -43.95
CA ASP A 1 -20.63 -27.80 -44.87
C ASP A 1 -19.36 -27.14 -45.35
N ASN A 2 -19.01 -27.42 -46.60
CA ASN A 2 -17.87 -26.82 -47.32
C ASN A 2 -18.34 -25.53 -47.98
N SER A 3 -18.14 -24.40 -47.30
CA SER A 3 -18.21 -23.07 -47.93
C SER A 3 -17.22 -22.14 -47.25
N LEU A 4 -16.00 -22.08 -47.79
CA LEU A 4 -15.07 -20.97 -47.53
C LEU A 4 -15.69 -19.69 -48.13
N PRO A 5 -15.78 -18.57 -47.39
CA PRO A 5 -16.25 -17.33 -47.98
C PRO A 5 -15.18 -16.78 -48.92
N GLN A 6 -15.55 -16.60 -50.19
CA GLN A 6 -14.80 -15.78 -51.13
C GLN A 6 -14.68 -14.36 -50.54
N ARG A 7 -13.48 -13.98 -50.11
CA ARG A 7 -13.16 -12.58 -49.78
C ARG A 7 -12.76 -11.86 -51.06
N GLU A 8 -13.40 -10.71 -51.28
CA GLU A 8 -13.13 -9.75 -52.34
C GLU A 8 -11.64 -9.37 -52.42
N SER A 9 -11.18 -9.14 -53.64
CA SER A 9 -9.82 -8.76 -54.01
C SER A 9 -9.45 -7.40 -53.42
N SER A 10 -8.75 -7.39 -52.28
CA SER A 10 -8.06 -6.21 -51.77
C SER A 10 -6.73 -6.00 -52.48
N ASP A 11 -6.46 -4.78 -52.93
CA ASP A 11 -5.21 -4.32 -53.56
C ASP A 11 -3.96 -4.87 -52.86
N TRP A 12 -3.26 -5.78 -53.55
CA TRP A 12 -1.98 -6.32 -53.11
C TRP A 12 -0.88 -5.29 -53.36
N THR A 13 -0.38 -4.64 -52.31
CA THR A 13 0.90 -3.92 -52.40
C THR A 13 2.05 -4.94 -52.50
N PRO A 14 2.87 -4.92 -53.57
CA PRO A 14 3.95 -5.90 -53.72
C PRO A 14 4.98 -5.71 -52.61
N ILE A 15 5.31 -6.79 -51.90
CA ILE A 15 6.45 -6.81 -50.97
C ILE A 15 7.72 -6.67 -51.83
N PRO A 16 8.64 -5.72 -51.55
CA PRO A 16 9.91 -5.65 -52.26
C PRO A 16 10.83 -6.79 -51.76
N ILE A 17 10.61 -8.01 -52.27
CA ILE A 17 11.29 -9.25 -51.85
C ILE A 17 12.69 -9.37 -52.49
N ALA A 18 12.91 -8.77 -53.65
CA ALA A 18 13.91 -9.28 -54.59
C ALA A 18 15.39 -9.13 -54.18
N ASN A 19 15.76 -8.32 -53.17
CA ASN A 19 17.18 -8.01 -52.88
C ASN A 19 17.59 -8.00 -51.38
N TYR A 20 16.82 -8.59 -50.47
CA TYR A 20 17.22 -8.58 -49.05
C TYR A 20 18.29 -9.63 -48.73
N LYS A 21 19.50 -9.16 -48.34
CA LYS A 21 20.61 -10.03 -47.91
C LYS A 21 20.55 -10.25 -46.40
N TYR A 22 20.28 -11.49 -45.99
CA TYR A 22 20.24 -11.88 -44.58
C TYR A 22 21.60 -11.74 -43.88
N PRO A 23 21.61 -11.40 -42.59
CA PRO A 23 22.83 -11.37 -41.78
C PRO A 23 23.45 -12.76 -41.64
N ASP A 24 24.77 -12.83 -41.58
CA ASP A 24 25.52 -14.08 -41.39
C ASP A 24 25.40 -14.56 -39.93
N MET A 25 24.31 -15.28 -39.66
CA MET A 25 24.00 -15.90 -38.36
C MET A 25 24.06 -17.42 -38.47
N PRO A 26 24.30 -18.17 -37.37
CA PRO A 26 24.38 -19.63 -37.40
C PRO A 26 23.18 -20.30 -38.09
N ILE A 27 21.98 -19.75 -37.92
CA ILE A 27 20.75 -20.29 -38.50
C ILE A 27 20.61 -20.06 -40.01
N ALA A 28 21.37 -19.11 -40.58
CA ALA A 28 21.28 -18.76 -42.00
C ALA A 28 21.69 -19.93 -42.92
N LYS A 29 22.63 -20.77 -42.46
CA LYS A 29 23.09 -21.97 -43.19
C LYS A 29 22.02 -23.04 -43.34
N HIS A 30 21.02 -23.04 -42.48
CA HIS A 30 19.97 -24.04 -42.41
C HIS A 30 18.61 -23.52 -42.88
N LYS A 31 18.59 -22.37 -43.57
CA LYS A 31 17.35 -21.70 -43.99
C LYS A 31 16.39 -22.64 -44.75
N GLU A 32 16.88 -23.28 -45.80
CA GLU A 32 16.07 -24.14 -46.67
C GLU A 32 15.57 -25.39 -45.95
N GLU A 33 16.44 -26.01 -45.15
CA GLU A 33 16.13 -27.17 -44.32
C GLU A 33 15.02 -26.87 -43.29
N ILE A 34 15.15 -25.75 -42.55
CA ILE A 34 14.15 -25.33 -41.56
C ILE A 34 12.79 -25.08 -42.19
N VAL A 35 12.75 -24.38 -43.33
CA VAL A 35 11.49 -24.08 -44.02
C VAL A 35 10.82 -25.36 -44.52
N SER A 36 11.60 -26.28 -45.11
CA SER A 36 11.11 -27.61 -45.54
C SER A 36 10.55 -28.43 -44.36
N LEU A 37 11.21 -28.41 -43.21
CA LEU A 37 10.75 -29.08 -42.00
C LEU A 37 9.44 -28.49 -41.48
N ILE A 38 9.29 -27.16 -41.47
CA ILE A 38 8.06 -26.48 -41.04
C ILE A 38 6.90 -26.76 -42.01
N GLU A 39 7.17 -26.83 -43.31
CA GLU A 39 6.14 -27.16 -44.30
C GLU A 39 5.64 -28.60 -44.17
N SER A 40 6.55 -29.56 -43.95
CA SER A 40 6.24 -30.99 -43.89
C SER A 40 5.64 -31.45 -42.55
N ASN A 41 5.86 -30.71 -41.45
CA ASN A 41 5.40 -31.11 -40.11
C ASN A 41 4.33 -30.17 -39.57
N SER A 42 3.48 -30.66 -38.67
CA SER A 42 2.51 -29.79 -37.96
C SER A 42 3.17 -29.04 -36.81
N VAL A 43 4.12 -29.68 -36.13
CA VAL A 43 4.88 -29.12 -35.01
C VAL A 43 6.36 -29.37 -35.23
N VAL A 44 7.18 -28.31 -35.12
CA VAL A 44 8.65 -28.39 -35.19
C VAL A 44 9.24 -27.71 -33.95
N ILE A 45 10.28 -28.31 -33.38
CA ILE A 45 11.01 -27.75 -32.25
C ILE A 45 12.38 -27.32 -32.73
N VAL A 46 12.69 -26.03 -32.63
CA VAL A 46 13.99 -25.47 -33.00
C VAL A 46 14.81 -25.18 -31.75
N ARG A 47 15.86 -25.96 -31.57
CA ARG A 47 16.83 -25.80 -30.50
C ARG A 47 18.03 -25.01 -31.00
N GLY A 48 18.44 -23.99 -30.26
CA GLY A 48 19.70 -23.31 -30.54
C GLY A 48 20.06 -22.32 -29.44
N VAL A 49 21.35 -22.10 -29.21
CA VAL A 49 21.83 -21.20 -28.15
C VAL A 49 21.37 -19.74 -28.36
N THR A 50 21.41 -18.91 -27.31
CA THR A 50 21.09 -17.48 -27.46
C THR A 50 22.05 -16.81 -28.44
N GLY A 51 21.54 -15.98 -29.34
CA GLY A 51 22.34 -15.34 -30.40
C GLY A 51 22.42 -16.11 -31.71
N SER A 52 21.80 -17.31 -31.82
CA SER A 52 21.78 -18.07 -33.08
C SER A 52 20.86 -17.49 -34.18
N GLY A 53 20.00 -16.53 -33.84
CA GLY A 53 19.07 -15.90 -34.80
C GLY A 53 17.66 -16.50 -34.86
N LYS A 54 17.28 -17.43 -33.97
CA LYS A 54 15.97 -18.12 -33.99
C LYS A 54 14.77 -17.15 -34.04
N SER A 55 14.70 -16.27 -33.05
CA SER A 55 13.56 -15.37 -32.82
C SER A 55 13.41 -14.28 -33.87
N THR A 56 14.52 -13.91 -34.52
CA THR A 56 14.56 -12.83 -35.52
C THR A 56 14.45 -13.37 -36.95
N GLN A 57 15.14 -14.45 -37.29
CA GLN A 57 15.34 -14.86 -38.69
C GLN A 57 14.34 -15.93 -39.16
N ILE A 58 13.97 -16.92 -38.35
CA ILE A 58 13.09 -18.02 -38.80
C ILE A 58 11.71 -17.50 -39.23
N PRO A 59 11.02 -16.61 -38.49
CA PRO A 59 9.73 -16.08 -38.92
C PRO A 59 9.83 -15.33 -40.25
N GLN A 60 10.95 -14.65 -40.49
CA GLN A 60 11.24 -13.95 -41.75
C GLN A 60 11.45 -14.93 -42.91
N TYR A 61 12.14 -16.06 -42.67
CA TYR A 61 12.33 -17.10 -43.70
C TYR A 61 10.99 -17.70 -44.15
N VAL A 62 10.10 -17.98 -43.21
CA VAL A 62 8.75 -18.50 -43.50
C VAL A 62 7.91 -17.46 -44.24
N LEU A 63 7.92 -16.20 -43.80
CA LEU A 63 7.19 -15.13 -44.47
C LEU A 63 7.65 -14.94 -45.91
N ASP A 64 8.96 -14.87 -46.15
CA ASP A 64 9.53 -14.71 -47.49
C ASP A 64 9.23 -15.93 -48.37
N TYR A 65 9.32 -17.15 -47.83
CA TYR A 65 8.98 -18.38 -48.55
C TYR A 65 7.53 -18.41 -49.01
N CYS A 66 6.59 -18.09 -48.10
CA CYS A 66 5.17 -18.05 -48.42
C CYS A 66 4.87 -16.97 -49.47
N THR A 67 5.54 -15.81 -49.36
CA THR A 67 5.34 -14.69 -50.29
C THR A 67 5.87 -15.02 -51.68
N GLN A 68 7.05 -15.68 -51.79
CA GLN A 68 7.60 -16.15 -53.07
C GLN A 68 6.69 -17.15 -53.78
N ARG A 69 5.88 -17.91 -53.02
CA ARG A 69 4.89 -18.86 -53.54
C ARG A 69 3.47 -18.28 -53.68
N SER A 70 3.29 -16.97 -53.43
CA SER A 70 1.98 -16.30 -53.43
C SER A 70 0.95 -16.98 -52.51
N THR A 71 1.40 -17.54 -51.39
CA THR A 71 0.54 -18.17 -50.38
C THR A 71 0.25 -17.20 -49.25
N TYR A 72 -1.01 -17.17 -48.78
CA TYR A 72 -1.39 -16.32 -47.64
C TYR A 72 -0.62 -16.73 -46.38
N CYS A 73 -0.02 -15.76 -45.69
CA CYS A 73 0.77 -16.00 -44.50
C CYS A 73 0.46 -14.96 -43.42
N ASN A 74 0.09 -15.43 -42.23
CA ASN A 74 -0.09 -14.60 -41.04
C ASN A 74 0.59 -15.28 -39.85
N ILE A 75 1.63 -14.65 -39.32
CA ILE A 75 2.54 -15.23 -38.33
C ILE A 75 2.38 -14.52 -36.99
N ALA A 76 2.13 -15.29 -35.94
CA ALA A 76 2.26 -14.85 -34.56
C ALA A 76 3.56 -15.37 -33.96
N VAL A 77 4.34 -14.50 -33.31
CA VAL A 77 5.53 -14.91 -32.55
C VAL A 77 5.37 -14.47 -31.10
N THR A 78 5.31 -15.42 -30.17
CA THR A 78 5.19 -15.09 -28.75
C THR A 78 6.55 -14.79 -28.14
N GLN A 79 6.59 -13.82 -27.23
CA GLN A 79 7.70 -13.52 -26.36
C GLN A 79 7.22 -13.52 -24.90
N PRO A 80 8.00 -14.02 -23.94
CA PRO A 80 7.59 -14.03 -22.53
C PRO A 80 7.43 -12.62 -21.94
N ARG A 81 8.13 -11.60 -22.50
CA ARG A 81 8.19 -10.25 -21.93
C ARG A 81 7.84 -9.16 -22.95
N LYS A 82 7.19 -8.08 -22.50
CA LYS A 82 6.81 -6.91 -23.35
C LYS A 82 8.00 -6.31 -24.11
N ILE A 83 9.15 -6.18 -23.43
CA ILE A 83 10.37 -5.64 -24.04
C ILE A 83 10.92 -6.54 -25.15
N GLY A 84 10.77 -7.86 -25.02
CA GLY A 84 11.18 -8.81 -26.07
C GLY A 84 10.36 -8.62 -27.34
N ALA A 85 9.04 -8.60 -27.23
CA ALA A 85 8.15 -8.41 -28.38
C ALA A 85 8.38 -7.06 -29.08
N THR A 86 8.45 -5.96 -28.31
CA THR A 86 8.63 -4.60 -28.85
C THR A 86 10.01 -4.39 -29.47
N SER A 87 11.08 -4.86 -28.82
CA SER A 87 12.45 -4.68 -29.33
C SER A 87 12.71 -5.49 -30.60
N ILE A 88 12.24 -6.74 -30.67
CA ILE A 88 12.42 -7.59 -31.86
C ILE A 88 11.64 -7.04 -33.05
N ALA A 89 10.40 -6.63 -32.87
CA ALA A 89 9.60 -6.03 -33.95
C ALA A 89 10.23 -4.74 -34.48
N ARG A 90 10.71 -3.85 -33.60
CA ARG A 90 11.44 -2.64 -33.99
C ARG A 90 12.76 -2.95 -34.70
N TRP A 91 13.48 -3.97 -34.23
CA TRP A 91 14.70 -4.44 -34.86
C TRP A 91 14.44 -4.92 -36.29
N ILE A 92 13.45 -5.78 -36.50
CA ILE A 92 13.10 -6.30 -37.84
C ILE A 92 12.59 -5.19 -38.76
N SER A 93 11.76 -4.29 -38.23
CA SER A 93 11.32 -3.09 -38.97
C SER A 93 12.51 -2.28 -39.49
N LYS A 94 13.53 -2.04 -38.64
CA LYS A 94 14.77 -1.36 -39.04
C LYS A 94 15.62 -2.19 -40.01
N GLU A 95 15.76 -3.49 -39.76
CA GLU A 95 16.54 -4.43 -40.55
C GLU A 95 15.99 -4.55 -41.99
N ARG A 96 14.66 -4.55 -42.15
CA ARG A 96 13.97 -4.65 -43.44
C ARG A 96 13.61 -3.30 -44.06
N SER A 97 13.89 -2.19 -43.39
CA SER A 97 13.38 -0.85 -43.75
C SER A 97 11.86 -0.83 -43.93
N TRP A 98 11.13 -1.59 -43.12
CA TRP A 98 9.67 -1.60 -43.10
C TRP A 98 9.12 -0.63 -42.06
N THR A 99 8.00 0.02 -42.36
CA THR A 99 7.27 0.82 -41.38
C THR A 99 6.74 -0.11 -40.27
N LEU A 100 7.09 0.20 -39.02
CA LEU A 100 6.57 -0.51 -37.86
C LEU A 100 5.04 -0.36 -37.79
N GLY A 101 4.32 -1.47 -37.66
CA GLY A 101 2.86 -1.51 -37.76
C GLY A 101 2.34 -1.73 -39.18
N GLY A 102 3.21 -1.68 -40.20
CA GLY A 102 2.96 -2.18 -41.55
C GLY A 102 3.07 -3.71 -41.59
N PHE A 103 3.97 -4.26 -42.41
CA PHE A 103 4.17 -5.73 -42.54
C PHE A 103 4.63 -6.42 -41.26
N VAL A 104 5.42 -5.73 -40.43
CA VAL A 104 5.85 -6.20 -39.11
C VAL A 104 5.32 -5.28 -38.02
N GLY A 105 4.82 -5.87 -36.93
CA GLY A 105 4.25 -5.13 -35.82
C GLY A 105 4.37 -5.90 -34.51
N TYR A 106 3.86 -5.29 -33.44
CA TYR A 106 3.72 -5.98 -32.16
C TYR A 106 2.42 -5.68 -31.43
N GLN A 107 2.05 -6.58 -30.53
CA GLN A 107 0.93 -6.41 -29.62
C GLN A 107 1.30 -6.89 -28.22
N VAL A 108 1.35 -5.96 -27.26
CA VAL A 108 1.59 -6.24 -25.85
C VAL A 108 0.45 -5.63 -25.01
N SER A 109 0.36 -5.95 -23.72
CA SER A 109 -0.68 -5.31 -22.88
C SER A 109 -0.50 -3.78 -22.88
N LEU A 110 -1.62 -3.05 -23.03
CA LEU A 110 -1.73 -1.59 -23.17
C LEU A 110 -1.17 -0.97 -24.46
N GLU A 111 -0.53 -1.74 -25.36
CA GLU A 111 0.11 -1.17 -26.54
C GLU A 111 -0.01 -2.11 -27.76
N LYS A 112 -0.62 -1.59 -28.83
CA LYS A 112 -0.77 -2.30 -30.11
C LYS A 112 -0.25 -1.45 -31.25
N VAL A 113 0.79 -1.94 -31.93
CA VAL A 113 1.34 -1.36 -33.15
C VAL A 113 1.27 -2.41 -34.24
N ALA A 114 0.05 -2.66 -34.73
CA ALA A 114 -0.26 -3.61 -35.79
C ALA A 114 -1.61 -3.26 -36.45
N THR A 115 -1.69 -3.40 -37.77
CA THR A 115 -2.89 -3.14 -38.59
C THR A 115 -3.39 -4.44 -39.22
N LYS A 116 -4.39 -4.36 -40.11
CA LYS A 116 -4.87 -5.51 -40.90
C LYS A 116 -3.84 -5.98 -41.94
N ASP A 117 -2.87 -5.12 -42.26
CA ASP A 117 -1.80 -5.40 -43.24
C ASP A 117 -0.60 -6.09 -42.59
N THR A 118 -0.51 -6.08 -41.26
CA THR A 118 0.55 -6.78 -40.53
C THR A 118 0.45 -8.29 -40.75
N ARG A 119 1.55 -8.88 -41.24
CA ARG A 119 1.69 -10.33 -41.49
C ARG A 119 2.63 -11.01 -40.51
N LEU A 120 3.52 -10.26 -39.86
CA LEU A 120 4.40 -10.76 -38.80
C LEU A 120 4.16 -9.96 -37.52
N THR A 121 3.47 -10.57 -36.56
CA THR A 121 3.13 -9.92 -35.30
C THR A 121 3.87 -10.57 -34.13
N TYR A 122 4.72 -9.79 -33.46
CA TYR A 122 5.32 -10.19 -32.18
C TYR A 122 4.39 -9.84 -31.03
N MET A 123 4.09 -10.77 -30.14
CA MET A 123 3.18 -10.50 -29.03
C MET A 123 3.60 -11.19 -27.75
N THR A 124 3.10 -10.72 -26.61
CA THR A 124 3.30 -11.46 -25.35
C THR A 124 2.47 -12.73 -25.33
N THR A 125 2.97 -13.79 -24.67
CA THR A 125 2.27 -15.06 -24.49
C THR A 125 0.82 -14.89 -24.01
N GLY A 126 0.60 -14.01 -23.03
CA GLY A 126 -0.75 -13.73 -22.50
C GLY A 126 -1.72 -13.11 -23.51
N VAL A 127 -1.23 -12.29 -24.45
CA VAL A 127 -2.06 -11.67 -25.50
C VAL A 127 -2.52 -12.74 -26.50
N LEU A 128 -1.62 -13.61 -26.96
CA LEU A 128 -2.00 -14.70 -27.85
C LEU A 128 -2.98 -15.65 -27.16
N LEU A 129 -2.67 -16.06 -25.92
CA LEU A 129 -3.56 -16.93 -25.14
C LEU A 129 -4.97 -16.34 -25.03
N GLN A 130 -5.10 -15.05 -24.73
CA GLN A 130 -6.41 -14.40 -24.65
C GLN A 130 -7.16 -14.46 -25.99
N LYS A 131 -6.48 -14.17 -27.10
CA LYS A 131 -7.08 -14.27 -28.45
C LYS A 131 -7.59 -15.68 -28.74
N LEU A 132 -6.78 -16.71 -28.46
CA LEU A 132 -7.14 -18.10 -28.73
C LEU A 132 -8.28 -18.60 -27.83
N VAL A 133 -8.32 -18.17 -26.56
CA VAL A 133 -9.42 -18.49 -25.63
C VAL A 133 -10.73 -17.90 -26.12
N CYS A 134 -10.73 -16.64 -26.57
CA CYS A 134 -11.93 -16.00 -27.12
C CYS A 134 -12.36 -16.61 -28.47
N ALA A 135 -11.42 -16.86 -29.38
CA ALA A 135 -11.72 -17.39 -30.72
C ALA A 135 -12.07 -18.89 -30.72
N LYS A 136 -11.59 -19.65 -29.73
CA LYS A 136 -11.72 -21.13 -29.64
C LYS A 136 -11.18 -21.89 -30.86
N ASN A 137 -10.25 -21.28 -31.60
CA ASN A 137 -9.57 -21.88 -32.75
C ASN A 137 -8.22 -21.15 -33.00
N LEU A 138 -7.36 -21.71 -33.84
CA LEU A 138 -6.05 -21.13 -34.19
C LEU A 138 -6.05 -20.42 -35.57
N THR A 139 -7.19 -20.40 -36.27
CA THR A 139 -7.27 -20.08 -37.72
C THR A 139 -6.99 -18.62 -38.08
N GLU A 140 -6.93 -17.72 -37.09
CA GLU A 140 -6.43 -16.34 -37.29
C GLU A 140 -4.99 -16.35 -37.84
N PHE A 141 -4.18 -17.34 -37.46
CA PHE A 141 -2.77 -17.44 -37.83
C PHE A 141 -2.50 -18.69 -38.67
N THR A 142 -1.62 -18.57 -39.66
CA THR A 142 -1.12 -19.73 -40.42
C THR A 142 0.06 -20.39 -39.71
N HIS A 143 0.89 -19.59 -39.03
CA HIS A 143 2.03 -20.06 -38.25
C HIS A 143 2.05 -19.41 -36.87
N ILE A 144 2.27 -20.23 -35.84
CA ILE A 144 2.41 -19.79 -34.45
C ILE A 144 3.79 -20.21 -33.94
N PHE A 145 4.63 -19.23 -33.63
CA PHE A 145 5.93 -19.42 -33.01
C PHE A 145 5.82 -19.17 -31.52
N ILE A 146 6.25 -20.13 -30.72
CA ILE A 146 6.33 -20.01 -29.26
C ILE A 146 7.80 -19.96 -28.87
N ASP A 147 8.30 -18.77 -28.58
CA ASP A 147 9.69 -18.57 -28.21
C ASP A 147 9.95 -18.77 -26.71
N GLU A 148 11.20 -19.08 -26.38
CA GLU A 148 11.70 -19.22 -25.02
C GLU A 148 10.90 -20.26 -24.19
N VAL A 149 10.48 -21.39 -24.80
CA VAL A 149 9.61 -22.39 -24.14
C VAL A 149 10.16 -22.98 -22.83
N HIS A 150 11.45 -22.82 -22.60
CA HIS A 150 12.14 -23.30 -21.41
C HIS A 150 11.98 -22.38 -20.18
N GLU A 151 11.38 -21.19 -20.30
CA GLU A 151 11.04 -20.35 -19.14
C GLU A 151 9.90 -20.97 -18.31
N ARG A 152 9.06 -21.84 -18.90
CA ARG A 152 7.99 -22.60 -18.20
C ARG A 152 7.06 -21.73 -17.33
N THR A 153 6.67 -20.57 -17.86
CA THR A 153 5.71 -19.68 -17.19
C THR A 153 4.29 -20.25 -17.23
N LYS A 154 3.43 -19.80 -16.31
CA LYS A 154 2.05 -20.34 -16.19
C LYS A 154 1.25 -20.13 -17.48
N GLU A 155 1.32 -18.94 -18.06
CA GLU A 155 0.62 -18.62 -19.31
C GLU A 155 1.15 -19.42 -20.50
N MET A 156 2.46 -19.73 -20.51
CA MET A 156 3.10 -20.48 -21.59
C MET A 156 2.71 -21.96 -21.56
N ASP A 157 2.82 -22.62 -20.40
CA ASP A 157 2.40 -24.02 -20.25
C ASP A 157 0.90 -24.17 -20.58
N PHE A 158 0.07 -23.19 -20.16
CA PHE A 158 -1.35 -23.18 -20.52
C PHE A 158 -1.59 -22.91 -22.01
N LEU A 159 -0.84 -22.00 -22.65
CA LEU A 159 -0.90 -21.79 -24.10
C LEU A 159 -0.54 -23.06 -24.88
N LEU A 160 0.49 -23.81 -24.45
CA LEU A 160 0.88 -25.07 -25.06
C LEU A 160 -0.24 -26.12 -24.96
N LEU A 161 -0.94 -26.18 -23.83
CA LEU A 161 -2.11 -27.03 -23.63
C LEU A 161 -3.25 -26.66 -24.59
N VAL A 162 -3.61 -25.38 -24.67
CA VAL A 162 -4.67 -24.87 -25.55
C VAL A 162 -4.35 -25.16 -27.02
N ILE A 163 -3.13 -24.85 -27.45
CA ILE A 163 -2.69 -25.10 -28.84
C ILE A 163 -2.74 -26.59 -29.15
N ARG A 164 -2.22 -27.47 -28.27
CA ARG A 164 -2.25 -28.93 -28.48
C ARG A 164 -3.67 -29.45 -28.67
N LYS A 165 -4.63 -28.96 -27.87
CA LYS A 165 -6.04 -29.37 -27.98
C LYS A 165 -6.69 -28.84 -29.26
N LEU A 166 -6.50 -27.57 -29.59
CA LEU A 166 -7.07 -26.95 -30.79
C LEU A 166 -6.49 -27.54 -32.09
N LEU A 167 -5.18 -27.83 -32.12
CA LEU A 167 -4.53 -28.51 -33.25
C LEU A 167 -5.16 -29.88 -33.54
N ARG A 168 -5.51 -30.65 -32.49
CA ARG A 168 -6.07 -32.00 -32.63
C ARG A 168 -7.56 -32.01 -33.00
N THR A 169 -8.26 -30.91 -32.71
CA THR A 169 -9.72 -30.80 -32.87
C THR A 169 -10.09 -30.05 -34.14
N ASN A 170 -9.92 -28.72 -34.18
CA ASN A 170 -10.50 -27.86 -35.21
C ASN A 170 -9.46 -27.06 -36.04
N SER A 171 -8.17 -27.14 -35.73
CA SER A 171 -7.13 -26.27 -36.33
C SER A 171 -5.93 -27.05 -36.92
N ARG A 172 -6.20 -28.19 -37.56
CA ARG A 172 -5.17 -29.17 -38.01
C ARG A 172 -4.12 -28.63 -39.00
N PHE A 173 -4.43 -27.56 -39.73
CA PHE A 173 -3.56 -27.01 -40.77
C PHE A 173 -2.59 -25.92 -40.28
N VAL A 174 -2.75 -25.46 -39.03
CA VAL A 174 -1.89 -24.42 -38.46
C VAL A 174 -0.53 -25.02 -38.08
N LYS A 175 0.55 -24.34 -38.48
CA LYS A 175 1.92 -24.76 -38.19
C LYS A 175 2.37 -24.18 -36.86
N VAL A 176 2.92 -25.01 -35.97
CA VAL A 176 3.43 -24.57 -34.67
C VAL A 176 4.92 -24.81 -34.55
N ILE A 177 5.65 -23.77 -34.17
CA ILE A 177 7.10 -23.81 -34.03
C ILE A 177 7.47 -23.47 -32.59
N LEU A 178 8.09 -24.41 -31.87
CA LEU A 178 8.59 -24.18 -30.52
C LEU A 178 10.08 -23.83 -30.58
N MET A 179 10.49 -22.73 -29.96
CA MET A 179 11.90 -22.31 -29.95
C MET A 179 12.47 -22.35 -28.53
N SER A 180 13.63 -23.00 -28.36
CA SER A 180 14.28 -23.17 -27.06
C SER A 180 15.79 -22.97 -27.13
N ALA A 181 16.35 -22.41 -26.05
CA ALA A 181 17.79 -22.32 -25.84
C ALA A 181 18.35 -23.47 -24.97
N SER A 182 17.50 -24.30 -24.37
CA SER A 182 17.92 -25.34 -23.40
C SER A 182 18.16 -26.72 -24.05
N ILE A 183 18.82 -27.61 -23.30
CA ILE A 183 19.14 -28.99 -23.74
C ILE A 183 17.95 -29.95 -23.69
N ASN A 184 16.86 -29.58 -23.01
CA ASN A 184 15.74 -30.47 -22.72
C ASN A 184 14.56 -30.25 -23.69
N CYS A 185 14.76 -30.51 -24.99
CA CYS A 185 13.71 -30.40 -26.00
C CYS A 185 12.85 -31.66 -26.14
N LYS A 186 13.30 -32.80 -25.56
CA LYS A 186 12.61 -34.10 -25.64
C LYS A 186 11.23 -34.09 -25.02
N GLU A 187 11.10 -33.48 -23.84
CA GLU A 187 9.83 -33.36 -23.10
C GLU A 187 8.75 -32.67 -23.95
N PHE A 188 9.10 -31.60 -24.67
CA PHE A 188 8.19 -30.91 -25.59
C PHE A 188 7.87 -31.76 -26.83
N ALA A 189 8.85 -32.50 -27.35
CA ALA A 189 8.66 -33.36 -28.53
C ALA A 189 7.69 -34.50 -28.24
N GLU A 190 7.83 -35.15 -27.09
CA GLU A 190 6.94 -36.19 -26.59
C GLU A 190 5.55 -35.63 -26.29
N TYR A 191 5.46 -34.44 -25.70
CA TYR A 191 4.19 -33.78 -25.46
C TYR A 191 3.41 -33.53 -26.75
N PHE A 192 4.05 -33.04 -27.80
CA PHE A 192 3.40 -32.82 -29.11
C PHE A 192 3.38 -34.06 -30.03
N ALA A 193 3.63 -35.26 -29.49
CA ALA A 193 3.60 -36.48 -30.29
C ALA A 193 2.25 -36.70 -30.99
N ILE A 194 2.32 -37.21 -32.22
CA ILE A 194 1.18 -37.47 -33.10
C ILE A 194 1.02 -38.99 -33.27
N PRO A 195 -0.21 -39.54 -33.18
CA PRO A 195 -0.44 -40.95 -33.45
C PRO A 195 -0.30 -41.23 -34.96
N ILE A 196 0.65 -42.09 -35.32
CA ILE A 196 0.89 -42.58 -36.69
C ILE A 196 1.04 -44.10 -36.60
N GLN A 197 0.21 -44.86 -37.33
CA GLN A 197 0.27 -46.34 -37.38
C GLN A 197 0.29 -47.02 -35.98
N ASN A 198 -0.62 -46.62 -35.08
CA ASN A 198 -0.70 -47.10 -33.69
C ASN A 198 0.56 -46.84 -32.82
N LYS A 199 1.47 -45.96 -33.24
CA LYS A 199 2.60 -45.47 -32.44
C LYS A 199 2.54 -43.96 -32.29
N LEU A 200 2.98 -43.44 -31.15
CA LEU A 200 3.13 -42.00 -30.92
C LEU A 200 4.51 -41.57 -31.42
N ASN A 201 4.55 -40.82 -32.52
CA ASN A 201 5.79 -40.27 -33.04
C ASN A 201 6.02 -38.86 -32.44
N PRO A 202 7.17 -38.62 -31.78
CA PRO A 202 7.48 -37.32 -31.20
C PRO A 202 7.66 -36.24 -32.28
N ALA A 203 7.43 -34.97 -31.90
CA ALA A 203 7.64 -33.84 -32.81
C ALA A 203 9.12 -33.71 -33.20
N TYR A 204 9.39 -33.23 -34.42
CA TYR A 204 10.75 -33.14 -34.93
C TYR A 204 11.56 -32.08 -34.17
N ILE A 205 12.78 -32.45 -33.73
CA ILE A 205 13.73 -31.53 -33.08
C ILE A 205 14.82 -31.18 -34.09
N PHE A 206 14.90 -29.89 -34.43
CA PHE A 206 15.95 -29.33 -35.25
C PHE A 206 16.99 -28.63 -34.37
N GLU A 207 18.24 -29.09 -34.39
CA GLU A 207 19.32 -28.53 -33.58
C GLU A 207 20.25 -27.64 -34.41
N VAL A 208 20.41 -26.39 -33.96
CA VAL A 208 21.35 -25.43 -34.56
C VAL A 208 22.58 -25.32 -33.68
N GLU A 209 23.73 -25.73 -34.21
CA GLU A 209 25.02 -25.52 -33.56
C GLU A 209 25.36 -24.02 -33.48
N GLY A 210 25.69 -23.55 -32.27
CA GLY A 210 26.09 -22.17 -32.04
C GLY A 210 27.58 -22.02 -31.82
N LYS A 211 28.18 -20.96 -32.39
CA LYS A 211 29.55 -20.54 -32.08
C LYS A 211 29.56 -19.58 -30.88
N SER A 212 29.36 -20.08 -29.66
CA SER A 212 29.67 -19.27 -28.45
C SER A 212 31.17 -19.29 -28.17
N TYR A 213 31.74 -18.16 -27.78
CA TYR A 213 33.13 -18.13 -27.29
C TYR A 213 33.24 -18.96 -26.00
N ALA A 214 34.42 -19.55 -25.76
CA ALA A 214 34.68 -20.30 -24.53
C ALA A 214 34.46 -19.43 -23.29
N ILE A 215 33.85 -20.01 -22.24
CA ILE A 215 33.60 -19.36 -20.97
C ILE A 215 34.26 -20.18 -19.87
N GLU A 216 35.13 -19.56 -19.07
CA GLU A 216 35.74 -20.20 -17.91
C GLU A 216 34.87 -20.00 -16.67
N GLU A 217 34.71 -21.06 -15.88
CA GLU A 217 33.86 -21.08 -14.68
C GLU A 217 34.74 -21.21 -13.44
N TYR A 218 34.46 -20.38 -12.44
CA TYR A 218 35.15 -20.38 -11.14
C TYR A 218 34.13 -20.45 -10.01
N TYR A 219 34.45 -21.22 -8.98
CA TYR A 219 33.69 -21.38 -7.75
C TYR A 219 34.42 -20.71 -6.59
N LEU A 220 33.79 -20.60 -5.41
CA LEU A 220 34.44 -20.04 -4.22
C LEU A 220 35.77 -20.77 -3.91
N ASP A 221 35.83 -22.08 -4.13
CA ASP A 221 37.05 -22.87 -3.91
C ASP A 221 38.24 -22.39 -4.75
N ASP A 222 37.98 -21.94 -5.97
CA ASP A 222 39.00 -21.45 -6.90
C ASP A 222 39.44 -20.00 -6.57
N LEU A 223 38.61 -19.28 -5.80
CA LEU A 223 38.84 -17.86 -5.47
C LEU A 223 39.70 -17.65 -4.23
N LYS A 224 39.99 -18.71 -3.45
CA LYS A 224 40.77 -18.61 -2.19
C LYS A 224 42.14 -17.96 -2.37
N TYR A 225 42.76 -18.11 -3.54
CA TYR A 225 44.07 -17.53 -3.87
C TYR A 225 43.99 -16.10 -4.41
N ILE A 226 42.80 -15.64 -4.80
CA ILE A 226 42.55 -14.32 -5.40
C ILE A 226 41.98 -13.36 -4.36
N VAL A 227 41.10 -13.85 -3.48
CA VAL A 227 40.42 -13.08 -2.45
C VAL A 227 40.48 -13.85 -1.14
N HIS A 228 40.93 -13.20 -0.06
CA HIS A 228 40.88 -13.79 1.29
C HIS A 228 39.49 -13.58 1.87
N PHE A 229 38.77 -14.67 2.15
CA PHE A 229 37.44 -14.62 2.75
C PHE A 229 37.22 -15.79 3.72
N LYS A 230 36.36 -15.58 4.72
CA LYS A 230 35.80 -16.62 5.59
C LYS A 230 34.29 -16.52 5.49
N LEU A 231 33.66 -17.51 4.85
CA LEU A 231 32.21 -17.58 4.69
C LEU A 231 31.63 -18.68 5.60
N PRO A 232 30.44 -18.48 6.20
CA PRO A 232 29.72 -19.56 6.86
C PRO A 232 29.34 -20.67 5.85
N PRO A 233 29.14 -21.91 6.30
CA PRO A 233 28.72 -23.00 5.43
C PRO A 233 27.36 -22.66 4.77
N GLN A 234 27.24 -22.98 3.48
CA GLN A 234 26.02 -22.73 2.71
C GLN A 234 24.98 -23.81 3.06
N ILE A 235 23.80 -23.39 3.54
CA ILE A 235 22.70 -24.27 3.92
C ILE A 235 21.63 -24.23 2.84
N THR A 236 21.12 -25.40 2.44
CA THR A 236 20.12 -25.54 1.37
C THR A 236 18.79 -24.89 1.76
N GLU A 237 18.37 -25.08 3.00
CA GLU A 237 17.06 -24.69 3.54
C GLU A 237 16.95 -23.18 3.85
N GLU A 238 18.07 -22.50 4.08
CA GLU A 238 18.12 -21.07 4.41
C GLU A 238 19.07 -20.30 3.47
N PRO A 239 18.64 -20.05 2.21
CA PRO A 239 19.43 -19.25 1.29
C PRO A 239 19.52 -17.79 1.76
N VAL A 240 20.73 -17.29 1.99
CA VAL A 240 21.00 -15.90 2.43
C VAL A 240 22.24 -15.35 1.73
N ILE A 241 22.24 -14.06 1.40
CA ILE A 241 23.47 -13.34 1.04
C ILE A 241 24.03 -12.67 2.29
N VAL A 242 25.09 -13.25 2.84
CA VAL A 242 25.82 -12.66 3.97
C VAL A 242 26.70 -11.49 3.51
N LYS A 243 27.05 -10.59 4.44
CA LYS A 243 27.82 -9.37 4.14
C LYS A 243 29.13 -9.67 3.42
N GLU A 244 29.81 -10.72 3.87
CA GLU A 244 31.11 -11.17 3.38
C GLU A 244 31.05 -11.57 1.89
N MET A 245 29.90 -12.03 1.38
CA MET A 245 29.74 -12.33 -0.05
C MET A 245 29.77 -11.07 -0.92
N TYR A 246 29.24 -9.94 -0.41
CA TYR A 246 29.36 -8.65 -1.08
C TYR A 246 30.81 -8.19 -1.10
N ASP A 247 31.53 -8.38 0.00
CA ASP A 247 32.95 -8.03 0.08
C ASP A 247 33.77 -8.84 -0.93
N VAL A 248 33.52 -10.15 -1.05
CA VAL A 248 34.13 -11.00 -2.09
C VAL A 248 33.84 -10.48 -3.50
N ALA A 249 32.58 -10.14 -3.79
CA ALA A 249 32.18 -9.63 -5.09
C ALA A 249 32.84 -8.27 -5.41
N VAL A 250 32.96 -7.37 -4.42
CA VAL A 250 33.68 -6.09 -4.56
C VAL A 250 35.17 -6.34 -4.81
N SER A 251 35.82 -7.23 -4.05
CA SER A 251 37.23 -7.59 -4.26
C SER A 251 37.47 -8.20 -5.65
N LEU A 252 36.58 -9.06 -6.14
CA LEU A 252 36.64 -9.58 -7.52
C LEU A 252 36.58 -8.46 -8.55
N ILE A 253 35.61 -7.55 -8.42
CA ILE A 253 35.46 -6.38 -9.31
C ILE A 253 36.73 -5.54 -9.33
N GLN A 254 37.37 -5.35 -8.17
CA GLN A 254 38.62 -4.61 -8.05
C GLN A 254 39.79 -5.34 -8.73
N SER A 255 39.87 -6.66 -8.62
CA SER A 255 40.97 -7.49 -9.16
C SER A 255 40.95 -7.62 -10.69
N PHE A 256 39.77 -7.51 -11.32
CA PHE A 256 39.63 -7.66 -12.77
C PHE A 256 40.39 -6.60 -13.58
N ASP A 257 40.63 -5.39 -13.03
CA ASP A 257 41.48 -4.40 -13.70
C ASP A 257 42.95 -4.89 -13.75
N GLU A 258 43.44 -5.56 -12.71
CA GLU A 258 44.81 -6.10 -12.65
C GLU A 258 44.98 -7.36 -13.51
N LEU A 259 43.95 -8.23 -13.52
CA LEU A 259 43.92 -9.41 -14.37
C LEU A 259 43.97 -9.03 -15.86
N GLU A 260 43.30 -7.95 -16.26
CA GLU A 260 43.35 -7.45 -17.63
C GLU A 260 44.71 -6.85 -18.02
N MET A 261 45.39 -6.17 -17.09
CA MET A 261 46.74 -5.62 -17.31
C MET A 261 47.79 -6.72 -17.51
N LYS A 262 47.66 -7.87 -16.83
CA LYS A 262 48.55 -9.03 -17.00
C LYS A 262 48.36 -9.72 -18.35
N SER A 263 47.14 -9.74 -18.88
CA SER A 263 46.82 -10.29 -20.21
C SER A 263 47.08 -9.28 -21.35
N LYS A 264 48.35 -9.06 -21.71
CA LYS A 264 48.75 -8.13 -22.79
C LYS A 264 48.02 -8.38 -24.12
N ARG A 265 47.27 -7.39 -24.64
CA ARG A 265 47.10 -7.03 -26.08
C ARG A 265 46.38 -5.68 -26.21
N LYS A 266 46.86 -4.84 -27.13
CA LYS A 266 46.45 -3.51 -27.67
C LYS A 266 44.99 -2.93 -27.54
N GLU A 267 44.13 -3.35 -26.63
CA GLU A 267 42.78 -2.77 -26.48
C GLU A 267 42.74 -1.70 -25.37
N LYS A 268 42.53 -0.43 -25.75
CA LYS A 268 42.34 0.72 -24.82
C LYS A 268 40.96 0.76 -24.13
N LYS A 269 40.06 -0.20 -24.39
CA LYS A 269 38.68 -0.21 -23.85
C LYS A 269 38.55 -1.21 -22.69
N LYS A 270 38.15 -0.74 -21.51
CA LYS A 270 37.74 -1.60 -20.38
C LYS A 270 36.45 -2.35 -20.74
N LYS A 271 36.37 -3.66 -20.46
CA LYS A 271 35.24 -4.53 -20.84
C LYS A 271 34.14 -4.54 -19.77
N ASN A 272 32.89 -4.81 -20.15
CA ASN A 272 31.71 -4.68 -19.28
C ASN A 272 31.53 -5.90 -18.36
N LEU A 273 30.94 -5.66 -17.18
CA LEU A 273 30.66 -6.67 -16.15
C LEU A 273 29.16 -6.66 -15.76
N ILE A 274 28.59 -7.85 -15.61
CA ILE A 274 27.25 -8.05 -15.03
C ILE A 274 27.39 -8.79 -13.70
N THR A 275 26.73 -8.26 -12.67
CA THR A 275 26.54 -8.93 -11.39
C THR A 275 25.07 -9.29 -11.26
N PHE A 276 24.77 -10.57 -11.06
CA PHE A 276 23.42 -11.03 -10.77
C PHE A 276 23.15 -11.00 -9.26
N SER A 277 22.26 -10.11 -8.84
CA SER A 277 21.79 -9.92 -7.45
C SER A 277 20.29 -10.24 -7.33
N LEU A 278 19.77 -10.26 -6.10
CA LEU A 278 18.46 -10.82 -5.76
C LEU A 278 17.27 -9.89 -6.00
N GLY A 279 17.44 -8.61 -5.73
CA GLY A 279 16.35 -7.65 -5.65
C GLY A 279 16.88 -6.23 -5.47
N LEU A 280 15.96 -5.27 -5.38
CA LEU A 280 16.32 -3.85 -5.33
C LEU A 280 17.11 -3.48 -4.07
N ALA A 281 16.78 -4.06 -2.92
CA ALA A 281 17.49 -3.81 -1.66
C ALA A 281 18.95 -4.27 -1.74
N GLU A 282 19.17 -5.46 -2.30
CA GLU A 282 20.49 -6.06 -2.49
C GLU A 282 21.29 -5.33 -3.59
N ILE A 283 20.62 -4.89 -4.67
CA ILE A 283 21.21 -4.00 -5.69
C ILE A 283 21.66 -2.68 -5.05
N ASN A 284 20.83 -2.06 -4.21
CA ASN A 284 21.17 -0.81 -3.53
C ASN A 284 22.30 -0.99 -2.51
N TYR A 285 22.31 -2.10 -1.78
CA TYR A 285 23.39 -2.44 -0.85
C TYR A 285 24.71 -2.62 -1.59
N MET A 286 24.72 -3.41 -2.67
CA MET A 286 25.90 -3.59 -3.52
C MET A 286 26.37 -2.28 -4.16
N HIS A 287 25.43 -1.43 -4.60
CA HIS A 287 25.75 -0.10 -5.10
C HIS A 287 26.42 0.76 -4.02
N ALA A 288 25.94 0.73 -2.77
CA ALA A 288 26.58 1.43 -1.65
C ALA A 288 27.98 0.90 -1.34
N CYS A 289 28.17 -0.43 -1.35
CA CYS A 289 29.49 -1.05 -1.20
C CYS A 289 30.48 -0.60 -2.29
N LEU A 290 30.01 -0.53 -3.55
CA LEU A 290 30.83 -0.04 -4.67
C LEU A 290 31.11 1.46 -4.59
N ALA A 291 30.16 2.27 -4.13
CA ALA A 291 30.34 3.72 -3.95
C ALA A 291 31.38 4.06 -2.88
N ASN A 292 31.49 3.25 -1.83
CA ASN A 292 32.50 3.42 -0.77
C ASN A 292 33.93 3.05 -1.23
N THR A 293 34.09 2.49 -2.43
CA THR A 293 35.42 2.18 -2.99
C THR A 293 36.03 3.45 -3.59
N PHE A 294 36.76 4.21 -2.78
CA PHE A 294 37.53 5.38 -3.23
C PHE A 294 38.56 4.96 -4.30
N ASN A 295 38.68 5.72 -5.40
CA ASN A 295 39.70 5.64 -6.47
C ASN A 295 39.50 4.77 -7.73
N LYS A 296 38.30 4.35 -8.16
CA LYS A 296 38.15 3.71 -9.49
C LYS A 296 37.06 4.29 -10.39
N ARG A 297 37.40 4.41 -11.68
CA ARG A 297 36.53 4.85 -12.79
C ARG A 297 35.45 3.79 -13.06
N LEU A 298 34.42 3.70 -12.22
CA LEU A 298 33.31 2.75 -12.34
C LEU A 298 32.01 3.48 -12.71
N GLN A 299 31.20 2.90 -13.60
CA GLN A 299 29.84 3.34 -13.91
C GLN A 299 28.87 2.20 -13.57
N VAL A 300 28.07 2.38 -12.53
CA VAL A 300 27.16 1.36 -12.02
C VAL A 300 25.74 1.64 -12.49
N TYR A 301 25.10 0.67 -13.12
CA TYR A 301 23.72 0.76 -13.62
C TYR A 301 22.85 -0.32 -12.95
N PRO A 302 21.83 0.07 -12.16
CA PRO A 302 20.87 -0.89 -11.63
C PRO A 302 19.90 -1.34 -12.72
N LEU A 303 19.66 -2.65 -12.80
CA LEU A 303 18.72 -3.26 -13.74
C LEU A 303 17.71 -4.12 -12.96
N HIS A 304 16.56 -3.53 -12.66
CA HIS A 304 15.48 -4.17 -11.92
C HIS A 304 14.13 -3.82 -12.56
N SER A 305 13.13 -4.69 -12.41
CA SER A 305 11.80 -4.47 -13.00
C SER A 305 11.10 -3.20 -12.48
N THR A 306 11.48 -2.65 -11.32
CA THR A 306 10.92 -1.40 -10.76
C THR A 306 11.58 -0.14 -11.30
N VAL A 307 12.80 -0.25 -11.83
CA VAL A 307 13.55 0.86 -12.43
C VAL A 307 12.85 1.29 -13.72
N THR A 308 12.84 2.58 -14.03
CA THR A 308 12.09 3.10 -15.20
C THR A 308 12.68 2.57 -16.52
N LEU A 309 11.86 2.43 -17.57
CA LEU A 309 12.35 1.98 -18.88
C LEU A 309 13.50 2.85 -19.43
N GLU A 310 13.49 4.15 -19.16
CA GLU A 310 14.55 5.07 -19.57
C GLU A 310 15.88 4.75 -18.87
N GLU A 311 15.84 4.52 -17.55
CA GLU A 311 16.99 4.10 -16.77
C GLU A 311 17.46 2.70 -17.16
N GLN A 312 16.54 1.77 -17.45
CA GLN A 312 16.89 0.46 -18.00
C GLN A 312 17.56 0.60 -19.39
N ASN A 313 17.12 1.56 -20.20
CA ASN A 313 17.72 1.82 -21.51
C ASN A 313 19.16 2.36 -21.41
N ASN A 314 19.52 3.03 -20.31
CA ASN A 314 20.90 3.45 -20.06
C ASN A 314 21.88 2.25 -20.01
N VAL A 315 21.38 1.04 -19.72
CA VAL A 315 22.16 -0.20 -19.77
C VAL A 315 22.58 -0.56 -21.20
N PHE A 316 22.03 0.04 -22.25
CA PHE A 316 22.49 -0.16 -23.64
C PHE A 316 23.50 0.89 -24.11
N LEU A 317 23.69 1.98 -23.36
CA LEU A 317 24.64 3.04 -23.72
C LEU A 317 26.09 2.56 -23.54
N SER A 318 26.97 3.01 -24.43
CA SER A 318 28.42 2.75 -24.28
C SER A 318 28.97 3.47 -23.05
N PRO A 319 29.86 2.85 -22.25
CA PRO A 319 30.47 3.51 -21.11
C PRO A 319 31.39 4.65 -21.53
N VAL A 320 31.60 5.61 -20.62
CA VAL A 320 32.57 6.70 -20.81
C VAL A 320 33.99 6.11 -20.97
N PRO A 321 34.81 6.59 -21.92
CA PRO A 321 36.17 6.07 -22.12
C PRO A 321 36.99 6.04 -20.83
N GLY A 322 37.58 4.87 -20.53
CA GLY A 322 38.37 4.65 -19.32
C GLY A 322 37.56 4.29 -18.07
N TYR A 323 36.21 4.34 -18.13
CA TYR A 323 35.33 3.79 -17.10
C TYR A 323 34.95 2.35 -17.41
N ARG A 324 34.75 1.55 -16.36
CA ARG A 324 34.17 0.21 -16.47
C ARG A 324 32.68 0.24 -16.17
N LYS A 325 31.89 -0.36 -17.05
CA LYS A 325 30.46 -0.56 -16.85
C LYS A 325 30.18 -1.75 -15.95
N ILE A 326 29.42 -1.53 -14.89
CA ILE A 326 28.92 -2.55 -13.96
C ILE A 326 27.40 -2.52 -14.03
N ILE A 327 26.79 -3.66 -14.30
CA ILE A 327 25.33 -3.79 -14.34
C ILE A 327 24.92 -4.68 -13.18
N LEU A 328 24.15 -4.13 -12.24
CA LEU A 328 23.61 -4.86 -11.11
C LEU A 328 22.19 -5.31 -11.47
N SER A 329 22.01 -6.59 -11.79
CA SER A 329 20.78 -7.10 -12.39
C SER A 329 20.14 -8.20 -11.55
N THR A 330 18.81 -8.33 -11.62
CA THR A 330 18.08 -9.56 -11.23
C THR A 330 18.05 -10.57 -12.38
N ASN A 331 17.18 -11.60 -12.30
CA ASN A 331 16.87 -12.52 -13.41
C ASN A 331 16.35 -11.82 -14.69
N ILE A 332 16.13 -10.50 -14.66
CA ILE A 332 15.74 -9.74 -15.84
C ILE A 332 16.79 -9.82 -16.98
N ALA A 333 18.08 -9.86 -16.68
CA ALA A 333 19.15 -10.00 -17.67
C ALA A 333 19.40 -11.46 -18.12
N GLU A 334 18.69 -12.44 -17.56
CA GLU A 334 18.96 -13.87 -17.78
C GLU A 334 18.61 -14.35 -19.19
N SER A 335 17.52 -13.85 -19.78
CA SER A 335 16.92 -14.41 -21.00
C SER A 335 16.67 -13.30 -22.05
N SER A 336 15.76 -12.37 -21.77
CA SER A 336 15.18 -11.48 -22.80
C SER A 336 15.92 -10.19 -23.11
N LEU A 337 16.95 -9.79 -22.32
CA LEU A 337 17.75 -8.59 -22.59
C LEU A 337 19.18 -8.97 -23.02
N THR A 338 19.57 -8.58 -24.22
CA THR A 338 20.93 -8.76 -24.73
C THR A 338 21.75 -7.49 -24.53
N VAL A 339 22.44 -7.39 -23.40
CA VAL A 339 23.44 -6.33 -23.20
C VAL A 339 24.69 -6.68 -24.04
N PRO A 340 25.16 -5.77 -24.92
CA PRO A 340 26.40 -5.99 -25.66
C PRO A 340 27.63 -5.92 -24.73
N ASP A 341 28.70 -6.63 -25.12
CA ASP A 341 30.06 -6.50 -24.57
C ASP A 341 30.29 -6.96 -23.12
N VAL A 342 29.46 -7.87 -22.60
CA VAL A 342 29.66 -8.49 -21.28
C VAL A 342 30.77 -9.53 -21.36
N LYS A 343 31.82 -9.38 -20.54
CA LYS A 343 32.92 -10.35 -20.44
C LYS A 343 32.95 -11.10 -19.10
N TYR A 344 32.54 -10.44 -18.03
CA TYR A 344 32.55 -11.01 -16.68
C TYR A 344 31.12 -11.11 -16.13
N VAL A 345 30.79 -12.26 -15.56
CA VAL A 345 29.56 -12.52 -14.83
C VAL A 345 29.89 -12.93 -13.40
N ILE A 346 29.36 -12.20 -12.42
CA ILE A 346 29.35 -12.62 -11.01
C ILE A 346 27.95 -13.11 -10.67
N ASP A 347 27.82 -14.38 -10.25
CA ASP A 347 26.54 -15.02 -9.96
C ASP A 347 26.49 -15.48 -8.50
N PHE A 348 25.59 -14.88 -7.72
CA PHE A 348 25.30 -15.32 -6.35
C PHE A 348 24.53 -16.65 -6.29
N CYS A 349 24.11 -17.19 -7.44
CA CYS A 349 23.37 -18.45 -7.58
C CYS A 349 22.02 -18.48 -6.83
N LEU A 350 21.47 -17.31 -6.52
CA LEU A 350 20.19 -17.16 -5.86
C LEU A 350 19.16 -16.44 -6.76
N THR A 351 17.89 -16.60 -6.44
CA THR A 351 16.76 -15.94 -7.11
C THR A 351 15.59 -15.78 -6.13
N ARG A 352 14.72 -14.78 -6.36
CA ARG A 352 13.45 -14.69 -5.66
C ARG A 352 12.37 -15.36 -6.50
N THR A 353 11.60 -16.26 -5.89
CA THR A 353 10.56 -17.05 -6.55
C THR A 353 9.24 -16.85 -5.82
N LEU A 354 8.17 -16.60 -6.57
CA LEU A 354 6.82 -16.55 -6.03
C LEU A 354 6.32 -17.98 -5.78
N VAL A 355 5.89 -18.28 -4.57
CA VAL A 355 5.39 -19.60 -4.16
C VAL A 355 4.06 -19.38 -3.43
N CYS A 356 3.09 -20.27 -3.64
CA CYS A 356 1.84 -20.25 -2.88
C CYS A 356 1.99 -21.05 -1.60
N ASP A 357 1.42 -20.52 -0.52
CA ASP A 357 1.22 -21.27 0.72
C ASP A 357 0.25 -22.42 0.45
N GLU A 358 0.63 -23.63 0.85
CA GLU A 358 -0.18 -24.84 0.59
C GLU A 358 -1.49 -24.85 1.36
N ASP A 359 -1.61 -24.09 2.45
CA ASP A 359 -2.83 -24.03 3.24
C ASP A 359 -3.76 -22.91 2.72
N THR A 360 -3.26 -21.67 2.62
CA THR A 360 -4.11 -20.51 2.31
C THR A 360 -4.15 -20.11 0.83
N ASN A 361 -3.30 -20.69 -0.02
CA ASN A 361 -3.07 -20.25 -1.41
C ASN A 361 -2.56 -18.80 -1.53
N TYR A 362 -2.14 -18.18 -0.43
CA TYR A 362 -1.57 -16.83 -0.44
C TYR A 362 -0.16 -16.85 -1.02
N GLN A 363 0.20 -15.78 -1.71
CA GLN A 363 1.50 -15.69 -2.36
C GLN A 363 2.59 -15.28 -1.37
N SER A 364 3.75 -15.92 -1.47
CA SER A 364 4.96 -15.61 -0.72
C SER A 364 6.13 -15.47 -1.68
N LEU A 365 6.88 -14.37 -1.58
CA LEU A 365 8.10 -14.18 -2.34
C LEU A 365 9.29 -14.74 -1.55
N ARG A 366 9.68 -15.97 -1.87
CA ARG A 366 10.75 -16.68 -1.16
C ARG A 366 12.09 -16.51 -1.87
N LEU A 367 13.15 -16.40 -1.08
CA LEU A 367 14.52 -16.48 -1.56
C LEU A 367 14.85 -17.96 -1.77
N CYS A 368 15.36 -18.32 -2.95
CA CYS A 368 15.66 -19.70 -3.33
C CYS A 368 17.00 -19.77 -4.07
N TRP A 369 17.62 -20.96 -4.07
CA TRP A 369 18.73 -21.27 -4.98
C TRP A 369 18.23 -21.31 -6.42
N ALA A 370 18.94 -20.61 -7.32
CA ALA A 370 18.66 -20.63 -8.75
C ALA A 370 19.08 -21.98 -9.32
N SER A 371 18.31 -22.51 -10.28
CA SER A 371 18.63 -23.81 -10.88
C SER A 371 19.91 -23.77 -11.72
N LYS A 372 20.55 -24.92 -11.94
CA LYS A 372 21.72 -25.03 -12.82
C LYS A 372 21.40 -24.53 -14.22
N THR A 373 20.19 -24.81 -14.71
CA THR A 373 19.69 -24.27 -15.97
C THR A 373 19.71 -22.73 -15.98
N ASN A 374 19.18 -22.08 -14.94
CA ASN A 374 19.17 -20.61 -14.86
C ASN A 374 20.59 -20.03 -14.79
N CYS A 375 21.43 -20.57 -13.92
CA CYS A 375 22.80 -20.07 -13.78
C CYS A 375 23.64 -20.33 -15.05
N ASN A 376 23.37 -21.40 -15.80
CA ASN A 376 24.01 -21.61 -17.11
C ASN A 376 23.56 -20.57 -18.16
N GLN A 377 22.33 -20.08 -18.09
CA GLN A 377 21.89 -18.94 -18.93
C GLN A 377 22.60 -17.64 -18.52
N ARG A 378 22.76 -17.39 -17.20
CA ARG A 378 23.54 -16.26 -16.67
C ARG A 378 24.98 -16.31 -17.16
N LYS A 379 25.63 -17.49 -17.08
CA LYS A 379 26.96 -17.77 -17.63
C LYS A 379 27.04 -17.41 -19.11
N GLY A 380 26.08 -17.88 -19.91
CA GLY A 380 26.03 -17.66 -21.36
C GLY A 380 26.07 -16.17 -21.79
N ARG A 381 25.77 -15.23 -20.88
CA ARG A 381 25.87 -13.78 -21.14
C ARG A 381 27.32 -13.32 -21.36
N ALA A 382 28.31 -14.00 -20.77
CA ALA A 382 29.73 -13.64 -20.89
C ALA A 382 30.39 -14.09 -22.21
N GLY A 383 29.81 -15.07 -22.92
CA GLY A 383 30.44 -15.73 -24.08
C GLY A 383 29.98 -15.25 -25.45
N ARG A 384 29.36 -14.06 -25.53
CA ARG A 384 28.73 -13.56 -26.77
C ARG A 384 29.68 -12.86 -27.73
N VAL A 385 30.59 -12.04 -27.19
CA VAL A 385 31.46 -11.15 -28.01
C VAL A 385 32.91 -11.60 -27.97
N SER A 386 33.35 -12.23 -26.87
CA SER A 386 34.73 -12.70 -26.70
C SER A 386 34.78 -13.82 -25.65
N LYS A 387 35.98 -14.38 -25.40
CA LYS A 387 36.20 -15.31 -24.27
C LYS A 387 35.72 -14.67 -22.96
N GLY A 388 34.80 -15.35 -22.28
CA GLY A 388 34.10 -14.87 -21.09
C GLY A 388 34.54 -15.59 -19.81
N TYR A 389 34.13 -15.03 -18.67
CA TYR A 389 34.42 -15.54 -17.33
C TYR A 389 33.17 -15.49 -16.45
N CYS A 390 32.87 -16.57 -15.74
CA CYS A 390 31.75 -16.67 -14.82
C CYS A 390 32.23 -17.08 -13.42
N TYR A 391 31.93 -16.26 -12.43
CA TYR A 391 32.31 -16.45 -11.04
C TYR A 391 31.06 -16.76 -10.22
N ARG A 392 30.94 -17.99 -9.75
CA ARG A 392 29.81 -18.47 -8.95
C ARG A 392 30.19 -18.40 -7.48
N LEU A 393 29.42 -17.65 -6.68
CA LEU A 393 29.67 -17.47 -5.25
C LEU A 393 29.11 -18.65 -4.43
N VAL A 394 29.41 -19.87 -4.86
CA VAL A 394 29.10 -21.12 -4.18
C VAL A 394 30.29 -22.07 -4.21
N HIS A 395 30.36 -22.99 -3.24
CA HIS A 395 31.35 -24.07 -3.26
C HIS A 395 31.03 -25.10 -4.36
N LYS A 396 32.06 -25.76 -4.89
CA LYS A 396 31.91 -26.72 -5.99
C LYS A 396 31.12 -27.98 -5.59
N ASP A 397 31.33 -28.44 -4.36
CA ASP A 397 30.58 -29.57 -3.79
C ASP A 397 29.11 -29.20 -3.59
N PHE A 398 28.86 -27.95 -3.16
CA PHE A 398 27.50 -27.43 -3.00
C PHE A 398 26.76 -27.36 -4.34
N TRP A 399 27.43 -26.82 -5.36
CA TRP A 399 26.94 -26.76 -6.73
C TRP A 399 26.58 -28.14 -7.29
N THR A 400 27.42 -29.14 -7.04
CA THR A 400 27.23 -30.47 -7.62
C THR A 400 26.04 -31.19 -6.98
N ASN A 401 25.94 -31.15 -5.64
CA ASN A 401 25.06 -32.02 -4.87
C ASN A 401 23.72 -31.38 -4.48
N TYR A 402 23.63 -30.05 -4.35
CA TYR A 402 22.45 -29.40 -3.74
C TYR A 402 21.72 -28.40 -4.65
N ILE A 403 22.39 -27.81 -5.65
CA ILE A 403 21.71 -26.89 -6.58
C ILE A 403 20.77 -27.67 -7.52
N PRO A 404 19.48 -27.32 -7.62
CA PRO A 404 18.52 -28.05 -8.45
C PRO A 404 18.86 -27.93 -9.94
N GLU A 405 18.69 -29.00 -10.71
CA GLU A 405 19.00 -29.00 -12.15
C GLU A 405 18.09 -28.05 -12.95
N LYS A 406 16.79 -28.04 -12.62
CA LYS A 406 15.73 -27.33 -13.36
C LYS A 406 14.86 -26.50 -12.41
N PRO A 407 14.28 -25.38 -12.87
CA PRO A 407 13.30 -24.65 -12.09
C PRO A 407 11.97 -25.42 -12.06
N VAL A 408 11.22 -25.30 -10.97
CA VAL A 408 9.84 -25.81 -10.88
C VAL A 408 8.93 -24.91 -11.74
N PRO A 409 8.15 -25.48 -12.68
CA PRO A 409 7.22 -24.74 -13.53
C PRO A 409 6.23 -23.89 -12.74
N GLU A 410 5.88 -22.71 -13.23
CA GLU A 410 4.97 -21.79 -12.52
C GLU A 410 3.57 -22.35 -12.30
N ILE A 411 3.09 -23.19 -13.21
CA ILE A 411 1.76 -23.81 -13.10
C ILE A 411 1.63 -24.72 -11.87
N LEU A 412 2.76 -25.18 -11.28
CA LEU A 412 2.78 -26.03 -10.09
C LEU A 412 2.91 -25.26 -8.77
N ARG A 413 3.20 -23.95 -8.81
CA ARG A 413 3.55 -23.16 -7.61
C ARG A 413 2.82 -21.82 -7.49
N CYS A 414 2.00 -21.46 -8.47
CA CYS A 414 1.26 -20.19 -8.54
C CYS A 414 -0.26 -20.45 -8.56
N PRO A 415 -1.10 -19.48 -8.16
CA PRO A 415 -2.54 -19.70 -8.09
C PRO A 415 -3.16 -19.94 -9.47
N LEU A 416 -4.12 -20.85 -9.54
CA LEU A 416 -4.73 -21.33 -10.78
C LEU A 416 -6.02 -20.59 -11.16
N GLY A 417 -6.50 -19.62 -10.37
CA GLY A 417 -7.82 -18.98 -10.54
C GLY A 417 -8.10 -18.48 -11.96
N THR A 418 -7.23 -17.62 -12.50
CA THR A 418 -7.34 -17.11 -13.88
C THR A 418 -7.24 -18.21 -14.93
N THR A 419 -6.45 -19.26 -14.68
CA THR A 419 -6.32 -20.42 -15.58
C THR A 419 -7.64 -21.17 -15.65
N ILE A 420 -8.26 -21.47 -14.50
CA ILE A 420 -9.54 -22.18 -14.41
C ILE A 420 -10.66 -21.38 -15.09
N LEU A 421 -10.74 -20.08 -14.87
CA LEU A 421 -11.73 -19.22 -15.55
C LEU A 421 -11.58 -19.25 -17.08
N LYS A 422 -10.34 -19.21 -17.59
CA LYS A 422 -10.07 -19.33 -19.04
C LYS A 422 -10.40 -20.72 -19.59
N ILE A 423 -10.20 -21.78 -18.80
CA ILE A 423 -10.63 -23.15 -19.16
C ILE A 423 -12.16 -23.20 -19.33
N LYS A 424 -12.91 -22.63 -18.37
CA LYS A 424 -14.37 -22.59 -18.47
C LYS A 424 -14.85 -21.74 -19.65
N MET A 425 -14.14 -20.65 -20.00
CA MET A 425 -14.42 -19.90 -21.24
C MET A 425 -14.18 -20.73 -22.51
N LEU A 426 -13.10 -21.52 -22.56
CA LEU A 426 -12.77 -22.37 -23.71
C LEU A 426 -13.84 -23.42 -23.98
N ASP A 427 -14.53 -23.89 -22.94
CA ASP A 427 -15.60 -24.90 -23.01
C ASP A 427 -15.10 -26.23 -23.62
N MET A 428 -14.01 -26.76 -23.05
CA MET A 428 -13.34 -27.99 -23.51
C MET A 428 -13.38 -29.12 -22.46
N GLY A 429 -14.40 -29.11 -21.61
CA GLY A 429 -14.58 -30.07 -20.51
C GLY A 429 -14.10 -29.58 -19.15
N GLU A 430 -14.09 -30.49 -18.18
CA GLU A 430 -13.78 -30.20 -16.78
C GLU A 430 -12.34 -29.69 -16.58
N PRO A 431 -12.11 -28.71 -15.69
CA PRO A 431 -10.77 -28.19 -15.41
C PRO A 431 -9.75 -29.27 -15.01
N LYS A 432 -10.17 -30.20 -14.15
CA LYS A 432 -9.33 -31.32 -13.68
C LYS A 432 -8.88 -32.21 -14.85
N ALA A 433 -9.79 -32.63 -15.72
CA ALA A 433 -9.49 -33.48 -16.87
C ALA A 433 -8.59 -32.77 -17.89
N LEU A 434 -8.78 -31.47 -18.10
CA LEU A 434 -7.98 -30.70 -19.04
C LEU A 434 -6.55 -30.48 -18.52
N LEU A 435 -6.40 -30.05 -17.25
CA LEU A 435 -5.11 -29.81 -16.61
C LEU A 435 -4.29 -31.09 -16.41
N ALA A 436 -4.95 -32.25 -16.26
CA ALA A 436 -4.28 -33.55 -16.27
C ALA A 436 -3.50 -33.83 -17.57
N THR A 437 -3.86 -33.15 -18.68
CA THR A 437 -3.16 -33.26 -19.97
C THR A 437 -2.12 -32.17 -20.22
N ALA A 438 -1.86 -31.30 -19.25
CA ALA A 438 -0.82 -30.26 -19.31
C ALA A 438 0.59 -30.88 -19.34
N LEU A 439 1.59 -30.07 -19.74
CA LEU A 439 2.98 -30.50 -19.79
C LEU A 439 3.50 -30.96 -18.42
N SER A 440 3.11 -30.23 -17.37
CA SER A 440 3.30 -30.64 -15.97
C SER A 440 1.98 -30.41 -15.23
N PRO A 441 1.19 -31.47 -14.98
CA PRO A 441 -0.10 -31.35 -14.32
C PRO A 441 0.01 -30.83 -12.88
N PRO A 442 -0.81 -29.84 -12.48
CA PRO A 442 -0.87 -29.38 -11.09
C PRO A 442 -1.53 -30.41 -10.16
N CYS A 443 -1.32 -30.26 -8.85
CA CYS A 443 -1.93 -31.11 -7.84
C CYS A 443 -3.45 -31.00 -7.89
N VAL A 444 -4.15 -32.13 -7.70
CA VAL A 444 -5.63 -32.16 -7.71
C VAL A 444 -6.20 -31.33 -6.57
N GLY A 445 -5.58 -31.35 -5.39
CA GLY A 445 -6.01 -30.56 -4.23
C GLY A 445 -5.94 -29.05 -4.51
N ASP A 446 -4.91 -28.57 -5.21
CA ASP A 446 -4.79 -27.16 -5.59
C ASP A 446 -5.88 -26.73 -6.58
N ILE A 447 -6.22 -27.61 -7.52
CA ILE A 447 -7.31 -27.37 -8.47
C ILE A 447 -8.64 -27.27 -7.71
N GLU A 448 -8.94 -28.23 -6.84
CA GLU A 448 -10.16 -28.28 -6.04
C GLU A 448 -10.30 -27.04 -5.15
N ARG A 449 -9.27 -26.71 -4.37
CA ARG A 449 -9.27 -25.52 -3.51
C ARG A 449 -9.48 -24.25 -4.33
N THR A 450 -8.82 -24.12 -5.49
CA THR A 450 -9.00 -22.96 -6.37
C THR A 450 -10.44 -22.88 -6.88
N ILE A 451 -11.09 -24.00 -7.21
CA ILE A 451 -12.49 -24.02 -7.64
C ILE A 451 -13.42 -23.60 -6.51
N LEU A 452 -13.20 -24.09 -5.29
CA LEU A 452 -13.96 -23.68 -4.11
C LEU A 452 -13.80 -22.18 -3.82
N GLN A 453 -12.58 -21.63 -3.94
CA GLN A 453 -12.32 -20.19 -3.82
C GLN A 453 -13.05 -19.38 -4.92
N LEU A 454 -13.09 -19.87 -6.16
CA LEU A 454 -13.83 -19.23 -7.25
C LEU A 454 -15.36 -19.31 -7.03
N LYS A 455 -15.86 -20.35 -6.37
CA LYS A 455 -17.26 -20.44 -5.93
C LYS A 455 -17.56 -19.44 -4.82
N GLU A 456 -16.69 -19.33 -3.82
CA GLU A 456 -16.81 -18.33 -2.74
C GLU A 456 -16.78 -16.89 -3.28
N LEU A 457 -15.93 -16.63 -4.27
CA LEU A 457 -15.89 -15.32 -4.94
C LEU A 457 -17.21 -15.00 -5.68
N GLY A 458 -17.97 -16.03 -6.09
CA GLY A 458 -19.17 -15.94 -6.92
C GLY A 458 -18.89 -16.06 -8.43
N ALA A 459 -17.68 -16.48 -8.82
CA ALA A 459 -17.28 -16.63 -10.22
C ALA A 459 -17.78 -17.95 -10.85
N LEU A 460 -17.94 -18.99 -10.02
CA LEU A 460 -18.50 -20.28 -10.41
C LEU A 460 -19.73 -20.62 -9.56
N THR A 461 -20.70 -21.31 -10.14
CA THR A 461 -21.84 -21.86 -9.40
C THR A 461 -21.40 -23.04 -8.53
N THR A 462 -22.14 -23.32 -7.45
CA THR A 462 -21.90 -24.50 -6.61
C THR A 462 -22.27 -25.80 -7.33
N CYS A 463 -23.27 -25.74 -8.22
CA CYS A 463 -23.80 -26.88 -8.97
C CYS A 463 -23.41 -26.86 -10.45
N VAL A 464 -23.35 -28.04 -11.08
CA VAL A 464 -23.27 -28.26 -12.53
C VAL A 464 -24.49 -29.07 -12.93
N GLN A 465 -25.29 -28.60 -13.90
CA GLN A 465 -26.50 -29.31 -14.34
C GLN A 465 -27.40 -29.77 -13.17
N THR A 466 -27.56 -28.93 -12.14
CA THR A 466 -28.33 -29.16 -10.89
C THR A 466 -27.71 -30.10 -9.84
N GLU A 467 -26.55 -30.69 -10.08
CA GLU A 467 -25.82 -31.50 -9.08
C GLU A 467 -24.64 -30.74 -8.46
N GLU A 468 -24.44 -30.85 -7.14
CA GLU A 468 -23.26 -30.29 -6.46
C GLU A 468 -22.00 -31.06 -6.88
N ASN A 469 -20.96 -30.34 -7.34
CA ASN A 469 -19.68 -30.95 -7.71
C ASN A 469 -18.52 -30.13 -7.12
N PRO A 470 -17.71 -30.63 -6.17
CA PRO A 470 -16.61 -29.85 -5.59
C PRO A 470 -15.48 -29.56 -6.60
N HIS A 471 -15.37 -30.36 -7.66
CA HIS A 471 -14.30 -30.28 -8.65
C HIS A 471 -14.69 -29.53 -9.93
N ASP A 472 -15.92 -28.99 -10.03
CA ASP A 472 -16.34 -28.14 -11.15
C ASP A 472 -17.47 -27.16 -10.77
N GLY A 473 -17.78 -26.21 -11.65
CA GLY A 473 -18.90 -25.27 -11.52
C GLY A 473 -19.18 -24.55 -12.85
N GLU A 474 -20.39 -24.06 -13.06
CA GLU A 474 -20.75 -23.28 -14.26
C GLU A 474 -20.31 -21.82 -14.12
N LEU A 475 -19.96 -21.19 -15.24
CA LEU A 475 -19.45 -19.81 -15.24
C LEU A 475 -20.61 -18.82 -15.04
N THR A 476 -20.60 -18.10 -13.91
CA THR A 476 -21.60 -17.06 -13.62
C THR A 476 -21.40 -15.83 -14.50
N PHE A 477 -22.33 -14.86 -14.47
CA PHE A 477 -22.10 -13.57 -15.15
C PHE A 477 -20.85 -12.87 -14.61
N LEU A 478 -20.68 -12.84 -13.28
CA LEU A 478 -19.46 -12.35 -12.65
C LEU A 478 -18.24 -13.10 -13.20
N GLY A 479 -18.24 -14.43 -13.19
CA GLY A 479 -17.16 -15.24 -13.73
C GLY A 479 -16.81 -14.94 -15.20
N ARG A 480 -17.83 -14.69 -16.05
CA ARG A 480 -17.64 -14.26 -17.44
C ARG A 480 -16.91 -12.92 -17.52
N VAL A 481 -17.30 -11.94 -16.72
CA VAL A 481 -16.61 -10.63 -16.66
C VAL A 481 -15.17 -10.83 -16.20
N LEU A 482 -14.95 -11.53 -15.08
CA LEU A 482 -13.62 -11.78 -14.51
C LEU A 482 -12.66 -12.43 -15.51
N ALA A 483 -13.16 -13.38 -16.31
CA ALA A 483 -12.35 -14.09 -17.28
C ALA A 483 -11.92 -13.22 -18.49
N HIS A 484 -12.67 -12.15 -18.80
CA HIS A 484 -12.35 -11.20 -19.87
C HIS A 484 -11.43 -10.05 -19.42
N LEU A 485 -11.42 -9.72 -18.13
CA LEU A 485 -10.63 -8.61 -17.61
C LEU A 485 -9.16 -9.02 -17.37
N PRO A 486 -8.18 -8.14 -17.65
CA PRO A 486 -6.76 -8.41 -17.45
C PRO A 486 -6.31 -8.07 -16.01
N VAL A 487 -7.13 -8.36 -15.00
CA VAL A 487 -6.90 -8.01 -13.59
C VAL A 487 -7.10 -9.23 -12.69
N ASP A 488 -6.72 -9.11 -11.41
CA ASP A 488 -7.01 -10.15 -10.41
C ASP A 488 -8.52 -10.36 -10.23
N GLN A 489 -8.94 -11.56 -9.79
CA GLN A 489 -10.36 -11.89 -9.68
C GLN A 489 -11.11 -10.99 -8.67
N HIS A 490 -10.46 -10.55 -7.58
CA HIS A 490 -11.07 -9.62 -6.62
C HIS A 490 -11.23 -8.21 -7.21
N LEU A 491 -10.26 -7.75 -7.99
CA LEU A 491 -10.33 -6.46 -8.68
C LEU A 491 -11.41 -6.45 -9.77
N GLY A 492 -11.62 -7.58 -10.45
CA GLY A 492 -12.75 -7.71 -11.37
C GLY A 492 -14.10 -7.68 -10.64
N LYS A 493 -14.20 -8.29 -9.45
CA LYS A 493 -15.39 -8.21 -8.59
C LYS A 493 -15.64 -6.79 -8.10
N LEU A 494 -14.58 -6.05 -7.75
CA LEU A 494 -14.63 -4.64 -7.41
C LEU A 494 -15.27 -3.79 -8.51
N ILE A 495 -14.89 -4.03 -9.77
CA ILE A 495 -15.47 -3.31 -10.94
C ILE A 495 -16.96 -3.60 -11.06
N VAL A 496 -17.38 -4.87 -10.95
CA VAL A 496 -18.80 -5.25 -11.05
C VAL A 496 -19.62 -4.65 -9.90
N LEU A 497 -19.14 -4.74 -8.66
CA LEU A 497 -19.79 -4.11 -7.51
C LEU A 497 -19.80 -2.58 -7.64
N GLY A 498 -18.74 -1.98 -8.18
CA GLY A 498 -18.69 -0.56 -8.49
C GLY A 498 -19.79 -0.13 -9.46
N HIS A 499 -20.10 -0.95 -10.46
CA HIS A 499 -21.26 -0.71 -11.32
C HIS A 499 -22.59 -0.88 -10.56
N VAL A 500 -22.75 -1.93 -9.76
CA VAL A 500 -23.98 -2.19 -8.97
C VAL A 500 -24.33 -1.01 -8.04
N PHE A 501 -23.33 -0.41 -7.40
CA PHE A 501 -23.52 0.67 -6.43
C PHE A 501 -23.29 2.08 -6.99
N GLY A 502 -23.07 2.22 -8.30
CA GLY A 502 -22.91 3.54 -8.95
C GLY A 502 -21.58 4.26 -8.66
N CYS A 503 -20.50 3.53 -8.40
CA CYS A 503 -19.13 4.04 -8.21
C CYS A 503 -18.12 3.37 -9.18
N LEU A 504 -18.55 3.10 -10.42
CA LEU A 504 -17.76 2.37 -11.40
C LEU A 504 -16.44 3.08 -11.77
N GLU A 505 -16.45 4.41 -11.88
CA GLU A 505 -15.24 5.18 -12.21
C GLU A 505 -14.16 4.98 -11.15
N GLU A 506 -14.50 5.15 -9.87
CA GLU A 506 -13.57 4.96 -8.76
C GLU A 506 -13.04 3.53 -8.70
N CYS A 507 -13.89 2.53 -8.90
CA CYS A 507 -13.51 1.12 -8.91
C CYS A 507 -12.60 0.76 -10.10
N LEU A 508 -12.80 1.36 -11.28
CA LEU A 508 -11.90 1.19 -12.42
C LEU A 508 -10.52 1.79 -12.14
N ILE A 509 -10.47 2.97 -11.50
CA ILE A 509 -9.20 3.60 -11.09
C ILE A 509 -8.46 2.70 -10.08
N ILE A 510 -9.16 2.20 -9.05
CA ILE A 510 -8.58 1.30 -8.05
C ILE A 510 -8.06 0.02 -8.72
N ALA A 511 -8.88 -0.62 -9.57
CA ALA A 511 -8.49 -1.84 -10.27
C ALA A 511 -7.28 -1.63 -11.18
N ALA A 512 -7.20 -0.51 -11.91
CA ALA A 512 -6.06 -0.16 -12.73
C ALA A 512 -4.80 0.09 -11.90
N ALA A 513 -4.92 0.86 -10.81
CA ALA A 513 -3.82 1.22 -9.93
C ALA A 513 -3.23 0.01 -9.18
N LEU A 514 -4.08 -0.89 -8.67
CA LEU A 514 -3.68 -2.09 -7.92
C LEU A 514 -3.19 -3.23 -8.82
N SER A 515 -3.65 -3.31 -10.08
CA SER A 515 -3.11 -4.27 -11.06
C SER A 515 -1.71 -3.91 -11.52
N LEU A 516 -1.39 -2.61 -11.48
CA LEU A 516 -0.06 -2.08 -11.71
C LEU A 516 0.65 -1.83 -10.37
N ARG A 517 1.84 -1.23 -10.43
CA ARG A 517 2.51 -0.80 -9.20
C ARG A 517 2.01 0.57 -8.79
N THR A 518 1.93 0.80 -7.48
CA THR A 518 1.57 2.11 -6.93
C THR A 518 2.39 3.24 -7.54
N PHE A 519 1.71 4.34 -7.88
CA PHE A 519 2.35 5.53 -8.43
C PHE A 519 2.84 6.48 -7.34
N PHE A 520 2.57 6.21 -6.06
CA PHE A 520 3.16 6.96 -4.95
C PHE A 520 4.66 6.66 -4.87
N ALA A 521 5.47 7.71 -4.90
CA ALA A 521 6.92 7.63 -4.79
C ALA A 521 7.33 7.48 -3.32
N VAL A 522 8.33 6.64 -3.07
CA VAL A 522 9.00 6.54 -1.77
C VAL A 522 10.47 6.94 -1.95
N PRO A 523 10.80 8.24 -1.79
CA PRO A 523 12.17 8.70 -2.00
C PRO A 523 13.10 8.17 -0.90
N PHE A 524 14.32 7.85 -1.30
CA PHE A 524 15.38 7.44 -0.38
C PHE A 524 15.64 8.55 0.65
N ARG A 525 15.51 8.23 1.95
CA ARG A 525 15.64 9.15 3.12
C ARG A 525 14.47 10.08 3.42
N GLN A 526 13.45 10.21 2.56
CA GLN A 526 12.24 11.04 2.81
C GLN A 526 10.97 10.19 2.95
N HIS A 527 11.07 9.11 3.73
CA HIS A 527 9.95 8.17 3.90
C HIS A 527 8.73 8.81 4.58
N ILE A 528 8.95 9.75 5.50
CA ILE A 528 7.88 10.47 6.21
C ILE A 528 7.14 11.43 5.27
N ASP A 529 7.84 12.16 4.41
CA ASP A 529 7.21 13.13 3.50
C ASP A 529 6.35 12.45 2.43
N GLY A 530 6.85 11.35 1.85
CA GLY A 530 6.06 10.52 0.93
C GLY A 530 4.82 9.92 1.61
N TYR A 531 4.96 9.46 2.85
CA TYR A 531 3.85 8.97 3.66
C TYR A 531 2.81 10.07 3.93
N ARG A 532 3.25 11.28 4.31
CA ARG A 532 2.39 12.43 4.56
C ARG A 532 1.59 12.83 3.34
N ASN A 533 2.19 12.78 2.14
CA ASN A 533 1.48 13.03 0.89
C ASN A 533 0.42 11.95 0.60
N LYS A 534 0.73 10.66 0.81
CA LYS A 534 -0.29 9.60 0.66
C LYS A 534 -1.45 9.80 1.65
N LEU A 535 -1.15 10.16 2.89
CA LEU A 535 -2.16 10.49 3.90
C LEU A 535 -3.01 11.72 3.52
N PHE A 536 -2.40 12.74 2.93
CA PHE A 536 -3.11 13.91 2.40
C PHE A 536 -4.16 13.51 1.35
N PHE A 537 -3.79 12.68 0.37
CA PHE A 537 -4.73 12.18 -0.63
C PHE A 537 -5.78 11.23 -0.05
N ALA A 538 -5.47 10.49 1.02
CA ALA A 538 -6.46 9.69 1.72
C ALA A 538 -7.52 10.56 2.44
N GLY A 539 -7.16 11.78 2.83
CA GLY A 539 -7.99 12.63 3.67
C GLY A 539 -8.43 11.87 4.93
N ASN A 540 -9.70 12.03 5.31
CA ASN A 540 -10.27 11.33 6.46
C ASN A 540 -10.77 9.91 6.17
N SER A 541 -10.53 9.37 4.95
CA SER A 541 -11.01 8.04 4.55
C SER A 541 -10.33 6.88 5.23
N LYS A 542 -9.11 7.08 5.72
CA LYS A 542 -8.26 6.00 6.25
C LYS A 542 -8.20 4.79 5.29
N SER A 543 -8.25 5.04 3.97
CA SER A 543 -8.17 4.03 2.90
C SER A 543 -7.08 4.33 1.87
N ASP A 544 -6.19 3.35 1.66
CA ASP A 544 -5.17 3.40 0.60
C ASP A 544 -5.83 3.45 -0.80
N CYS A 545 -6.92 2.71 -1.00
CA CYS A 545 -7.66 2.67 -2.26
C CYS A 545 -8.26 4.04 -2.61
N ILE A 546 -8.85 4.73 -1.62
CA ILE A 546 -9.42 6.06 -1.83
C ILE A 546 -8.31 7.10 -2.07
N ALA A 547 -7.14 6.95 -1.42
CA ALA A 547 -5.99 7.79 -1.70
C ALA A 547 -5.53 7.69 -3.17
N LEU A 548 -5.54 6.49 -3.76
CA LEU A 548 -5.24 6.29 -5.17
C LEU A 548 -6.26 6.99 -6.07
N VAL A 549 -7.56 6.88 -5.76
CA VAL A 549 -8.63 7.56 -6.51
C VAL A 549 -8.45 9.07 -6.47
N ASN A 550 -8.27 9.65 -5.28
CA ASN A 550 -8.15 11.09 -5.11
C ASN A 550 -6.91 11.65 -5.82
N ALA A 551 -5.77 10.97 -5.72
CA ALA A 551 -4.55 11.37 -6.40
C ALA A 551 -4.67 11.29 -7.94
N PHE A 552 -5.30 10.23 -8.46
CA PHE A 552 -5.54 10.08 -9.90
C PHE A 552 -6.52 11.14 -10.42
N LYS A 553 -7.65 11.36 -9.73
CA LYS A 553 -8.63 12.40 -10.10
C LYS A 553 -8.01 13.80 -10.03
N ALA A 554 -7.16 14.10 -9.05
CA ALA A 554 -6.44 15.36 -8.97
C ALA A 554 -5.53 15.59 -10.19
N TRP A 555 -4.74 14.57 -10.58
CA TRP A 555 -3.91 14.63 -11.80
C TRP A 555 -4.77 14.81 -13.06
N GLN A 556 -5.87 14.07 -13.18
CA GLN A 556 -6.78 14.13 -14.33
C GLN A 556 -7.43 15.51 -14.46
N ILE A 557 -7.86 16.12 -13.35
CA ILE A 557 -8.45 17.48 -13.34
C ILE A 557 -7.42 18.52 -13.78
N CYS A 558 -6.18 18.48 -13.25
CA CYS A 558 -5.11 19.40 -13.67
C CYS A 558 -4.79 19.25 -15.16
N SER A 559 -4.77 18.00 -15.66
CA SER A 559 -4.59 17.71 -17.09
C SER A 559 -5.71 18.30 -17.95
N GLN A 560 -6.97 18.10 -17.57
CA GLN A 560 -8.15 18.61 -18.29
C GLN A 560 -8.25 20.14 -18.27
N LYS A 561 -7.86 20.80 -17.17
CA LYS A 561 -7.79 22.26 -17.07
C LYS A 561 -6.67 22.88 -17.89
N GLY A 562 -5.80 22.07 -18.49
CA GLY A 562 -4.65 22.53 -19.25
C GLY A 562 -3.58 23.19 -18.38
N GLU A 563 -3.47 22.78 -17.12
CA GLU A 563 -2.40 23.23 -16.21
C GLU A 563 -1.05 22.61 -16.58
N PHE A 564 -1.05 21.47 -17.27
CA PHE A 564 0.15 20.77 -17.77
C PHE A 564 0.47 21.15 -19.22
N ARG A 565 0.71 22.44 -19.50
CA ARG A 565 1.01 22.92 -20.87
C ARG A 565 2.35 22.42 -21.37
N HIS A 566 3.34 22.35 -20.49
CA HIS A 566 4.65 21.79 -20.79
C HIS A 566 4.87 20.49 -20.00
N PRO A 567 5.59 19.50 -20.57
CA PRO A 567 5.93 18.27 -19.85
C PRO A 567 6.67 18.50 -18.53
N LYS A 568 7.33 19.64 -18.36
CA LYS A 568 7.99 20.03 -17.11
C LYS A 568 6.99 20.33 -16.00
N ASP A 569 5.87 20.98 -16.31
CA ASP A 569 4.84 21.36 -15.33
C ASP A 569 4.23 20.12 -14.68
N GLU A 570 3.95 19.09 -15.49
CA GLU A 570 3.45 17.79 -15.01
C GLU A 570 4.50 17.06 -14.16
N LEU A 571 5.78 17.11 -14.54
CA LEU A 571 6.87 16.52 -13.75
C LEU A 571 7.06 17.23 -12.41
N ASP A 572 6.94 18.56 -12.37
CA ASP A 572 7.07 19.35 -11.15
C ASP A 572 5.85 19.16 -10.23
N TRP A 573 4.65 18.99 -10.79
CA TRP A 573 3.47 18.54 -10.05
C TRP A 573 3.69 17.16 -9.43
N GLY A 574 4.23 16.21 -10.20
CA GLY A 574 4.56 14.87 -9.71
C GLY A 574 5.60 14.88 -8.58
N ARG A 575 6.64 15.71 -8.70
CA ARG A 575 7.64 15.89 -7.63
C ARG A 575 7.05 16.47 -6.36
N SER A 576 6.21 17.50 -6.48
CA SER A 576 5.60 18.19 -5.34
C SER A 576 4.63 17.29 -4.57
N ASN A 577 3.94 16.39 -5.27
CA ASN A 577 2.97 15.46 -4.69
C ASN A 577 3.54 14.05 -4.41
N TYR A 578 4.84 13.83 -4.63
CA TYR A 578 5.49 12.53 -4.48
C TYR A 578 4.80 11.44 -5.33
N ILE A 579 4.50 11.76 -6.58
CA ILE A 579 3.82 10.90 -7.55
C ILE A 579 4.72 10.67 -8.78
N GLN A 580 4.84 9.41 -9.19
CA GLN A 580 5.57 9.02 -10.40
C GLN A 580 4.69 9.18 -11.64
N ILE A 581 4.86 10.28 -12.37
CA ILE A 581 4.05 10.63 -13.55
C ILE A 581 3.94 9.50 -14.58
N LYS A 582 5.04 8.82 -14.87
CA LYS A 582 5.02 7.67 -15.79
C LYS A 582 4.05 6.58 -15.37
N ARG A 583 3.97 6.28 -14.07
CA ARG A 583 3.08 5.26 -13.51
C ARG A 583 1.63 5.71 -13.55
N VAL A 584 1.36 6.98 -13.25
CA VAL A 584 0.00 7.53 -13.37
C VAL A 584 -0.51 7.43 -14.81
N ARG A 585 0.33 7.71 -15.81
CA ARG A 585 -0.03 7.52 -17.22
C ARG A 585 -0.30 6.04 -17.57
N GLU A 586 0.53 5.12 -17.10
CA GLU A 586 0.28 3.67 -17.26
C GLU A 586 -1.07 3.25 -16.62
N VAL A 587 -1.42 3.82 -15.47
CA VAL A 587 -2.73 3.62 -14.82
C VAL A 587 -3.86 4.23 -15.65
N ALA A 588 -3.67 5.41 -16.24
CA ALA A 588 -4.66 6.03 -17.12
C ALA A 588 -4.92 5.20 -18.38
N ASP A 589 -3.87 4.66 -19.00
CA ASP A 589 -3.99 3.77 -20.15
C ASP A 589 -4.77 2.50 -19.79
N LEU A 590 -4.49 1.90 -18.62
CA LEU A 590 -5.21 0.71 -18.16
C LEU A 590 -6.65 1.03 -17.76
N PHE A 591 -6.89 2.19 -17.16
CA PHE A 591 -8.24 2.66 -16.85
C PHE A 591 -9.10 2.75 -18.12
N GLU A 592 -8.60 3.36 -19.20
CA GLU A 592 -9.32 3.42 -20.47
C GLU A 592 -9.49 2.04 -21.12
N GLU A 593 -8.49 1.15 -21.05
CA GLU A 593 -8.62 -0.23 -21.53
C GLU A 593 -9.71 -1.00 -20.75
N LEU A 594 -9.73 -0.89 -19.41
CA LEU A 594 -10.73 -1.54 -18.57
C LEU A 594 -12.12 -0.99 -18.86
N LYS A 595 -12.27 0.34 -18.95
CA LYS A 595 -13.51 1.02 -19.32
C LYS A 595 -14.06 0.54 -20.66
N GLN A 596 -13.19 0.36 -21.67
CA GLN A 596 -13.58 -0.22 -22.95
C GLN A 596 -14.01 -1.69 -22.81
N ARG A 597 -13.27 -2.52 -22.08
CA ARG A 597 -13.61 -3.94 -21.91
C ARG A 597 -14.93 -4.15 -21.15
N VAL A 598 -15.22 -3.35 -20.13
CA VAL A 598 -16.46 -3.49 -19.34
C VAL A 598 -17.69 -3.01 -20.09
N SER A 599 -17.53 -2.09 -21.06
CA SER A 599 -18.64 -1.62 -21.91
C SER A 599 -19.29 -2.72 -22.73
N VAL A 600 -18.57 -3.81 -23.05
CA VAL A 600 -19.12 -5.00 -23.73
C VAL A 600 -20.19 -5.69 -22.88
N PHE A 601 -20.18 -5.45 -21.57
CA PHE A 601 -21.13 -5.97 -20.59
C PHE A 601 -22.15 -4.91 -20.14
N ASN A 602 -22.41 -3.88 -20.97
CA ASN A 602 -23.32 -2.76 -20.67
C ASN A 602 -22.96 -1.94 -19.42
N MET A 603 -21.72 -2.04 -18.93
CA MET A 603 -21.24 -1.26 -17.80
C MET A 603 -20.64 0.06 -18.30
N HIS A 604 -21.34 1.17 -18.03
CA HIS A 604 -20.93 2.51 -18.43
C HIS A 604 -20.71 3.42 -17.22
N ILE A 605 -19.80 4.39 -17.35
CA ILE A 605 -19.57 5.42 -16.34
C ILE A 605 -20.68 6.47 -16.47
N ASN A 606 -21.42 6.71 -15.40
CA ASN A 606 -22.42 7.76 -15.34
C ASN A 606 -21.74 9.13 -15.21
N THR A 607 -21.93 10.00 -16.20
CA THR A 607 -21.36 11.36 -16.24
C THR A 607 -22.32 12.44 -15.74
N GLN A 608 -23.56 12.09 -15.41
CA GLN A 608 -24.55 13.03 -14.88
C GLN A 608 -24.27 13.26 -13.39
N PRO A 609 -23.83 14.46 -12.97
CA PRO A 609 -23.73 14.78 -11.55
C PRO A 609 -25.15 14.82 -10.97
N SER A 610 -25.44 13.97 -9.98
CA SER A 610 -26.61 14.18 -9.13
C SER A 610 -26.51 15.57 -8.50
N PRO A 611 -27.63 16.29 -8.27
CA PRO A 611 -27.59 17.58 -7.59
C PRO A 611 -26.77 17.44 -6.31
N MET A 612 -25.67 18.20 -6.22
CA MET A 612 -24.69 18.08 -5.14
C MET A 612 -25.30 18.55 -3.82
N ASP A 613 -25.88 17.63 -3.07
CA ASP A 613 -26.05 17.76 -1.63
C ASP A 613 -24.65 17.77 -0.97
N GLN A 614 -24.46 18.56 0.08
CA GLN A 614 -23.19 18.61 0.83
C GLN A 614 -22.85 17.25 1.46
N GLU A 615 -23.87 16.43 1.77
CA GLU A 615 -23.68 15.08 2.31
C GLU A 615 -23.34 14.02 1.25
N TYR A 616 -23.55 14.31 -0.04
CA TYR A 616 -23.39 13.33 -1.13
C TYR A 616 -21.98 12.73 -1.17
N VAL A 617 -20.96 13.57 -0.95
CA VAL A 617 -19.55 13.15 -0.97
C VAL A 617 -19.26 12.12 0.11
N TYR A 618 -19.83 12.28 1.31
CA TYR A 618 -19.64 11.35 2.43
C TYR A 618 -20.40 10.03 2.20
N LYS A 619 -21.65 10.11 1.71
CA LYS A 619 -22.44 8.93 1.34
C LYS A 619 -21.73 8.12 0.24
N GLN A 620 -21.23 8.78 -0.79
CA GLN A 620 -20.49 8.12 -1.88
C GLN A 620 -19.19 7.48 -1.38
N ARG A 621 -18.46 8.15 -0.48
CA ARG A 621 -17.28 7.58 0.16
C ARG A 621 -17.62 6.33 0.96
N PHE A 622 -18.68 6.35 1.76
CA PHE A 622 -19.11 5.18 2.52
C PHE A 622 -19.50 4.02 1.61
N ILE A 623 -20.28 4.28 0.56
CA ILE A 623 -20.65 3.28 -0.45
C ILE A 623 -19.41 2.66 -1.09
N LEU A 624 -18.42 3.47 -1.45
CA LEU A 624 -17.16 2.97 -2.00
C LEU A 624 -16.41 2.07 -1.01
N GLN A 625 -16.41 2.39 0.30
CA GLN A 625 -15.84 1.52 1.34
C GLN A 625 -16.61 0.19 1.45
N VAL A 626 -17.94 0.20 1.34
CA VAL A 626 -18.77 -1.02 1.30
C VAL A 626 -18.45 -1.87 0.07
N VAL A 627 -18.27 -1.25 -1.09
CA VAL A 627 -17.87 -1.94 -2.33
C VAL A 627 -16.47 -2.56 -2.21
N ILE A 628 -15.52 -1.84 -1.60
CA ILE A 628 -14.18 -2.37 -1.29
C ILE A 628 -14.30 -3.60 -0.37
N ALA A 629 -15.10 -3.52 0.71
CA ALA A 629 -15.34 -4.66 1.59
C ALA A 629 -15.88 -5.87 0.81
N GLY A 630 -16.94 -5.68 0.02
CA GLY A 630 -17.54 -6.79 -0.73
C GLY A 630 -16.67 -7.39 -1.82
N ALA A 631 -15.79 -6.60 -2.43
CA ALA A 631 -14.85 -7.07 -3.45
C ALA A 631 -13.75 -7.97 -2.86
N PHE A 632 -13.29 -7.63 -1.66
CA PHE A 632 -12.17 -8.30 -1.00
C PHE A 632 -12.59 -9.27 0.11
N TYR A 633 -13.88 -9.57 0.27
CA TYR A 633 -14.33 -10.68 1.11
C TYR A 633 -13.60 -11.99 0.70
N PRO A 634 -13.04 -12.78 1.63
CA PRO A 634 -13.13 -12.67 3.10
C PRO A 634 -11.89 -12.05 3.79
N ASN A 635 -11.13 -11.17 3.12
CA ASN A 635 -9.90 -10.54 3.64
C ASN A 635 -10.19 -9.47 4.71
N TYR A 636 -10.90 -9.86 5.77
CA TYR A 636 -11.34 -9.01 6.86
C TYR A 636 -10.52 -9.25 8.13
N PHE A 637 -10.27 -8.16 8.84
CA PHE A 637 -9.45 -8.14 10.03
C PHE A 637 -10.07 -7.24 11.10
N THR A 638 -9.88 -7.59 12.36
CA THR A 638 -10.32 -6.81 13.52
C THR A 638 -9.13 -6.41 14.37
N PHE A 639 -9.36 -5.45 15.27
CA PHE A 639 -8.34 -4.94 16.17
C PHE A 639 -8.57 -5.42 17.60
N GLY A 640 -7.48 -5.68 18.33
CA GLY A 640 -7.54 -5.96 19.76
C GLY A 640 -8.16 -4.81 20.57
N ILE A 641 -8.63 -5.13 21.77
CA ILE A 641 -9.18 -4.15 22.71
C ILE A 641 -8.03 -3.46 23.45
N CYS A 642 -8.12 -2.14 23.61
CA CYS A 642 -7.21 -1.36 24.45
C CYS A 642 -7.76 -1.32 25.88
N ASP A 643 -6.92 -1.69 26.85
CA ASP A 643 -7.22 -1.47 28.27
C ASP A 643 -6.86 -0.02 28.64
N GLN A 644 -7.88 0.80 28.88
CA GLN A 644 -7.70 2.21 29.22
C GLN A 644 -6.99 2.42 30.56
N GLU A 645 -7.20 1.54 31.53
CA GLU A 645 -6.58 1.64 32.85
C GLU A 645 -5.06 1.45 32.72
N ILE A 646 -4.65 0.43 31.95
CA ILE A 646 -3.23 0.18 31.66
C ILE A 646 -2.65 1.35 30.87
N ALA A 647 -3.37 1.88 29.87
CA ALA A 647 -2.90 3.00 29.05
C ALA A 647 -2.60 4.27 29.88
N VAL A 648 -3.51 4.64 30.77
CA VAL A 648 -3.35 5.82 31.66
C VAL A 648 -2.17 5.62 32.62
N LYS A 649 -2.00 4.41 33.15
CA LYS A 649 -0.87 4.06 34.02
C LYS A 649 0.46 4.10 33.28
N GLU A 650 0.52 3.62 32.04
CA GLU A 650 1.76 3.59 31.24
C GLU A 650 2.27 4.99 30.89
N LEU A 651 1.35 5.94 30.60
CA LEU A 651 1.67 7.33 30.26
C LEU A 651 1.73 8.27 31.47
N GLY A 652 1.61 7.74 32.70
CA GLY A 652 1.70 8.55 33.92
C GLY A 652 0.62 9.61 34.03
N GLY A 653 -0.61 9.32 33.56
CA GLY A 653 -1.74 10.24 33.58
C GLY A 653 -1.73 11.33 32.50
N LYS A 654 -0.82 11.24 31.52
CA LYS A 654 -0.80 12.12 30.33
C LYS A 654 -1.76 11.62 29.27
N ASP A 655 -2.34 12.55 28.51
CA ASP A 655 -3.28 12.25 27.43
C ASP A 655 -2.64 11.37 26.33
N PRO A 656 -3.13 10.13 26.12
CA PRO A 656 -2.63 9.23 25.08
C PRO A 656 -2.85 9.73 23.64
N LYS A 657 -3.77 10.68 23.42
CA LYS A 657 -4.07 11.25 22.10
C LYS A 657 -3.03 12.29 21.66
N THR A 658 -2.28 12.86 22.62
CA THR A 658 -1.29 13.93 22.37
C THR A 658 0.13 13.55 22.76
N THR A 659 0.31 12.44 23.47
CA THR A 659 1.59 12.06 24.10
C THR A 659 2.14 10.73 23.57
N ILE A 660 3.45 10.66 23.39
CA ILE A 660 4.21 9.42 23.12
C ILE A 660 5.17 9.10 24.26
N MET A 661 5.52 7.83 24.40
CA MET A 661 6.53 7.37 25.37
C MET A 661 7.81 6.91 24.67
N LEU A 662 8.95 7.26 25.26
CA LEU A 662 10.28 6.75 24.95
C LEU A 662 10.86 5.99 26.14
N ARG A 663 11.69 4.99 25.85
CA ARG A 663 12.40 4.18 26.84
C ARG A 663 13.91 4.25 26.58
N ASN A 664 14.70 3.83 27.59
CA ASN A 664 16.16 3.87 27.58
C ASN A 664 16.72 5.30 27.54
N ILE A 665 16.08 6.22 28.26
CA ILE A 665 16.60 7.57 28.45
C ILE A 665 17.81 7.52 29.40
N PRO A 666 18.93 8.18 29.04
CA PRO A 666 20.11 8.23 29.90
C PRO A 666 19.84 8.95 31.23
N PRO A 667 20.66 8.70 32.27
CA PRO A 667 20.65 9.52 33.48
C PRO A 667 20.77 11.00 33.15
N TYR A 668 20.11 11.88 33.92
CA TYR A 668 20.05 13.32 33.64
C TYR A 668 19.45 13.67 32.27
N GLY A 669 18.48 12.88 31.79
CA GLY A 669 17.86 13.03 30.46
C GLY A 669 17.34 14.44 30.13
N PHE A 670 16.95 15.22 31.14
CA PHE A 670 16.49 16.60 30.99
C PHE A 670 17.54 17.54 30.39
N LEU A 671 18.84 17.23 30.51
CA LEU A 671 19.92 18.02 29.90
C LEU A 671 19.89 17.97 28.36
N TYR A 672 19.37 16.90 27.80
CA TYR A 672 19.34 16.66 26.35
C TYR A 672 17.99 17.00 25.71
N HIS A 673 17.12 17.72 26.42
CA HIS A 673 15.76 18.05 25.97
C HIS A 673 15.73 18.75 24.59
N LYS A 674 16.72 19.62 24.27
CA LYS A 674 16.81 20.27 22.95
C LYS A 674 17.13 19.29 21.81
N GLN A 675 17.99 18.30 22.06
CA GLN A 675 18.26 17.24 21.09
C GLN A 675 17.01 16.40 20.86
N LEU A 676 16.31 16.03 21.94
CA LEU A 676 15.09 15.24 21.87
C LEU A 676 13.97 15.98 21.12
N GLN A 677 13.79 17.28 21.37
CA GLN A 677 12.87 18.14 20.62
C GLN A 677 13.18 18.16 19.12
N SER A 678 14.47 18.24 18.76
CA SER A 678 14.91 18.25 17.35
C SER A 678 14.54 16.95 16.62
N LEU A 679 14.61 15.80 17.30
CA LEU A 679 14.26 14.50 16.71
C LEU A 679 12.78 14.43 16.27
N PHE A 680 11.88 15.13 16.95
CA PHE A 680 10.44 15.12 16.64
C PHE A 680 9.96 16.33 15.82
N ARG A 681 10.87 17.21 15.38
CA ARG A 681 10.53 18.43 14.64
C ARG A 681 9.72 18.17 13.36
N GLN A 682 9.93 17.02 12.72
CA GLN A 682 9.19 16.62 11.51
C GLN A 682 7.80 16.04 11.82
N CYS A 683 7.55 15.60 13.05
CA CYS A 683 6.28 15.03 13.47
C CYS A 683 5.28 16.10 13.89
N GLY A 684 5.72 17.08 14.68
CA GLY A 684 4.87 18.17 15.18
C GLY A 684 5.61 19.07 16.15
N GLN A 685 4.94 20.12 16.61
CA GLN A 685 5.46 21.03 17.63
C GLN A 685 5.39 20.33 19.00
N VAL A 686 6.52 20.20 19.69
CA VAL A 686 6.57 19.65 21.06
C VAL A 686 6.13 20.72 22.06
N LYS A 687 5.11 20.41 22.87
CA LYS A 687 4.59 21.25 23.97
C LYS A 687 5.47 21.11 25.21
N SER A 688 5.66 19.88 25.67
CA SER A 688 6.46 19.57 26.86
C SER A 688 7.08 18.18 26.81
N ILE A 689 8.17 17.99 27.56
CA ILE A 689 8.79 16.68 27.77
C ILE A 689 8.88 16.41 29.27
N ALA A 690 8.21 15.37 29.72
CA ALA A 690 8.28 14.91 31.10
C ALA A 690 9.21 13.70 31.21
N TYR A 691 10.14 13.74 32.15
CA TYR A 691 11.11 12.68 32.41
C TYR A 691 10.71 11.90 33.66
N GLU A 692 10.72 10.58 33.58
CA GLU A 692 10.47 9.70 34.72
C GLU A 692 11.42 8.50 34.68
N GLY A 693 12.56 8.65 35.38
CA GLY A 693 13.61 7.63 35.39
C GLY A 693 14.12 7.35 33.96
N PRO A 694 14.07 6.09 33.47
CA PRO A 694 14.50 5.73 32.12
C PRO A 694 13.44 6.00 31.03
N ARG A 695 12.31 6.64 31.38
CA ARG A 695 11.22 6.97 30.46
C ARG A 695 11.16 8.48 30.21
N ALA A 696 10.76 8.86 29.00
CA ALA A 696 10.39 10.23 28.68
C ALA A 696 9.05 10.24 27.95
N PHE A 697 8.20 11.18 28.32
CA PHE A 697 6.89 11.42 27.71
C PHE A 697 6.96 12.72 26.92
N VAL A 698 6.76 12.63 25.60
CA VAL A 698 6.79 13.79 24.71
C VAL A 698 5.35 14.14 24.36
N GLU A 699 4.89 15.30 24.83
CA GLU A 699 3.54 15.83 24.60
C GLU A 699 3.60 16.86 23.46
N PHE A 700 2.75 16.70 22.46
CA PHE A 700 2.69 17.61 21.30
C PHE A 700 1.64 18.71 21.51
N SER A 701 1.88 19.88 20.91
CA SER A 701 0.91 20.97 20.92
C SER A 701 -0.32 20.61 20.07
N ARG A 702 -1.50 20.71 20.67
CA ARG A 702 -2.79 20.59 19.99
C ARG A 702 -3.30 21.97 19.58
N ASN A 703 -3.81 22.08 18.35
CA ASN A 703 -4.61 23.23 17.97
C ASN A 703 -5.95 23.17 18.71
N PRO A 704 -6.35 24.21 19.47
CA PRO A 704 -7.63 24.27 20.19
C PRO A 704 -8.87 24.04 19.32
N MET A 705 -8.72 24.24 18.00
CA MET A 705 -9.77 24.09 17.00
C MET A 705 -9.87 22.67 16.43
N ASP A 706 -8.94 21.78 16.77
CA ASP A 706 -9.00 20.40 16.30
C ASP A 706 -9.90 19.58 17.23
N ALA A 707 -10.77 18.75 16.65
CA ALA A 707 -11.57 17.77 17.39
C ALA A 707 -10.68 16.82 18.23
N PHE A 708 -11.26 16.17 19.24
CA PHE A 708 -10.55 15.25 20.15
C PHE A 708 -10.18 13.90 19.51
N LYS A 709 -9.27 13.94 18.54
CA LYS A 709 -8.67 12.78 17.86
C LYS A 709 -7.21 12.63 18.25
N THR A 710 -6.63 11.46 17.99
CA THR A 710 -5.17 11.29 18.10
C THR A 710 -4.47 12.28 17.17
N LEU A 711 -3.53 13.04 17.70
CA LEU A 711 -2.81 14.04 16.92
C LEU A 711 -2.02 13.39 15.78
N PRO A 712 -1.98 14.00 14.58
CA PRO A 712 -1.11 13.55 13.50
C PRO A 712 0.36 13.41 13.92
N ALA A 713 0.83 14.24 14.87
CA ALA A 713 2.18 14.15 15.41
C ALA A 713 2.47 12.84 16.16
N VAL A 714 1.50 12.31 16.90
CA VAL A 714 1.59 10.99 17.56
C VAL A 714 1.69 9.91 16.51
N TYR A 715 0.80 9.95 15.50
CA TYR A 715 0.81 9.00 14.39
C TYR A 715 2.16 8.98 13.65
N MET A 716 2.69 10.15 13.31
CA MET A 716 3.98 10.28 12.62
C MET A 716 5.14 9.77 13.47
N SER A 717 5.09 9.99 14.78
CA SER A 717 6.12 9.50 15.71
C SER A 717 6.15 7.97 15.76
N LEU A 718 4.99 7.32 15.83
CA LEU A 718 4.90 5.85 15.77
C LEU A 718 5.36 5.31 14.41
N LYS A 719 5.04 6.02 13.32
CA LYS A 719 5.52 5.70 11.98
C LYS A 719 7.05 5.72 11.90
N MET A 720 7.73 6.64 12.59
CA MET A 720 9.20 6.64 12.68
C MET A 720 9.75 5.36 13.28
N ALA A 721 9.12 4.85 14.34
CA ALA A 721 9.49 3.59 14.99
C ALA A 721 9.37 2.42 14.02
N GLN A 722 8.25 2.32 13.29
CA GLN A 722 8.00 1.26 12.31
C GLN A 722 8.97 1.30 11.12
N LEU A 723 9.34 2.51 10.69
CA LEU A 723 10.35 2.74 9.65
C LEU A 723 11.80 2.50 10.15
N LYS A 724 11.98 2.17 11.44
CA LYS A 724 13.28 1.96 12.10
C LYS A 724 14.22 3.16 11.95
N ILE A 725 13.66 4.37 12.03
CA ILE A 725 14.46 5.60 12.03
C ILE A 725 15.26 5.64 13.34
N PRO A 726 16.59 5.77 13.30
CA PRO A 726 17.41 5.71 14.51
C PRO A 726 17.17 6.95 15.39
N LEU A 727 16.77 6.72 16.64
CA LEU A 727 16.69 7.76 17.67
C LEU A 727 17.97 7.70 18.52
N VAL A 728 18.88 8.65 18.30
CA VAL A 728 20.19 8.68 18.96
C VAL A 728 20.39 10.03 19.64
N LEU A 729 20.88 10.00 20.88
CA LEU A 729 21.31 11.19 21.62
C LEU A 729 22.82 11.17 21.78
N ASP A 730 23.45 12.34 21.62
CA ASP A 730 24.85 12.57 21.96
C ASP A 730 24.92 13.01 23.44
N VAL A 731 25.47 12.15 24.29
CA VAL A 731 25.45 12.29 25.75
C VAL A 731 26.86 12.35 26.34
N HIS A 732 26.95 12.90 27.55
CA HIS A 732 28.17 12.95 28.36
C HIS A 732 28.26 11.73 29.26
N TYR A 733 29.48 11.36 29.65
CA TYR A 733 29.64 10.28 30.63
C TYR A 733 29.12 10.72 32.00
N ARG A 734 28.54 9.78 32.73
CA ARG A 734 27.96 10.04 34.06
C ARG A 734 28.93 10.76 35.00
N ASN A 735 30.19 10.35 35.01
CA ASN A 735 31.22 10.90 35.89
C ASN A 735 31.57 12.35 35.55
N GLU A 736 31.39 12.77 34.29
CA GLU A 736 31.65 14.14 33.82
C GLU A 736 30.57 15.11 34.26
N ILE A 737 29.32 14.65 34.43
CA ILE A 737 28.19 15.45 34.92
C ILE A 737 28.28 15.59 36.44
N GLU A 738 28.56 14.49 37.14
CA GLU A 738 28.64 14.46 38.60
C GLU A 738 29.83 15.27 39.15
N SER A 739 30.93 15.40 38.39
CA SER A 739 32.08 16.25 38.76
C SER A 739 31.82 17.76 38.69
N GLN A 740 30.69 18.19 38.10
CA GLN A 740 30.34 19.61 37.94
C GLN A 740 29.64 20.21 39.17
N VAL A 741 29.23 19.39 40.13
CA VAL A 741 28.48 19.80 41.32
C VAL A 741 29.27 19.40 42.56
N GLU A 742 29.96 20.37 43.16
CA GLU A 742 30.64 20.18 44.44
C GLU A 742 29.61 19.84 45.53
N GLY A 743 29.87 18.79 46.34
CA GLY A 743 29.00 18.39 47.45
C GLY A 743 27.98 17.28 47.18
N GLY A 744 28.05 16.55 46.06
CA GLY A 744 27.26 15.32 45.84
C GLY A 744 25.77 15.53 45.53
N GLY A 745 25.31 16.77 45.41
CA GLY A 745 23.92 17.12 45.09
C GLY A 745 23.43 16.63 43.72
N ALA A 746 24.32 16.45 42.73
CA ALA A 746 23.98 15.93 41.41
C ALA A 746 23.35 14.52 41.47
N ALA A 747 23.84 13.65 42.35
CA ALA A 747 23.32 12.29 42.47
C ALA A 747 21.84 12.23 42.90
N ARG A 748 21.35 13.27 43.60
CA ARG A 748 19.93 13.39 44.03
C ARG A 748 19.01 13.66 42.84
N VAL A 749 19.51 14.32 41.77
CA VAL A 749 18.70 14.73 40.60
C VAL A 749 18.77 13.72 39.44
N LYS A 750 19.54 12.63 39.60
CA LYS A 750 19.86 11.67 38.53
C LYS A 750 18.64 11.10 37.80
N TYR A 751 17.57 10.81 38.55
CA TYR A 751 16.30 10.26 38.06
C TYR A 751 15.09 11.04 38.57
N THR A 752 15.30 12.30 38.98
CA THR A 752 14.20 13.15 39.44
C THR A 752 13.20 13.36 38.31
N ARG A 753 11.92 13.38 38.66
CA ARG A 753 10.87 13.70 37.71
C ARG A 753 10.98 15.16 37.34
N VAL A 754 11.30 15.45 36.08
CA VAL A 754 11.48 16.82 35.56
C VAL A 754 10.52 17.03 34.41
N ASN A 755 9.82 18.16 34.40
CA ASN A 755 9.02 18.61 33.26
C ASN A 755 9.71 19.78 32.57
N VAL A 756 9.93 19.64 31.28
CA VAL A 756 10.43 20.71 30.41
C VAL A 756 9.25 21.26 29.63
N ASP A 757 8.84 22.49 29.91
CA ASP A 757 7.76 23.18 29.22
C ASP A 757 8.34 24.21 28.24
N TYR A 758 8.13 23.98 26.95
CA TYR A 758 8.67 24.86 25.90
C TYR A 758 7.84 26.13 25.71
N GLN A 759 6.58 26.15 26.15
CA GLN A 759 5.71 27.32 26.07
C GLN A 759 6.05 28.32 27.17
N LYS A 760 6.24 27.81 28.39
CA LYS A 760 6.65 28.62 29.55
C LYS A 760 8.16 28.86 29.59
N GLN A 761 8.94 28.13 28.79
CA GLN A 761 10.41 28.10 28.83
C GLN A 761 10.97 27.72 30.22
N THR A 762 10.27 26.84 30.93
CA THR A 762 10.61 26.42 32.28
C THR A 762 11.08 24.97 32.32
N VAL A 763 12.07 24.68 33.16
CA VAL A 763 12.49 23.31 33.48
C VAL A 763 12.36 23.12 34.97
N GLU A 764 11.32 22.41 35.40
CA GLU A 764 10.96 22.33 36.82
C GLU A 764 10.77 20.87 37.27
N PRO A 765 11.13 20.52 38.52
CA PRO A 765 10.76 19.24 39.09
C PRO A 765 9.23 19.10 39.10
N VAL A 766 8.72 17.94 38.70
CA VAL A 766 7.27 17.71 38.52
C VAL A 766 6.53 17.94 39.83
N GLU A 767 5.62 18.92 39.84
CA GLU A 767 4.60 19.03 40.87
C GLU A 767 3.67 17.83 40.75
N ILE A 768 3.43 17.10 41.86
CA ILE A 768 2.27 16.23 41.92
C ILE A 768 1.07 17.18 41.79
N PHE A 769 0.40 17.18 40.63
CA PHE A 769 -0.79 18.00 40.38
C PHE A 769 -1.77 17.76 41.52
N GLY A 770 -1.79 18.71 42.45
CA GLY A 770 -2.57 18.62 43.66
C GLY A 770 -3.99 19.09 43.39
N ILE A 771 -4.94 18.38 43.97
CA ILE A 771 -6.38 18.67 44.11
C ILE A 771 -6.72 20.16 44.39
N SER A 772 -5.74 20.95 44.87
CA SER A 772 -5.80 22.39 45.13
C SER A 772 -6.26 23.25 43.93
N ASP A 773 -5.80 22.99 42.70
CA ASP A 773 -6.12 23.89 41.56
C ASP A 773 -7.47 23.60 40.90
N LEU A 774 -7.98 22.37 41.02
CA LEU A 774 -9.34 21.99 40.61
C LEU A 774 -10.41 22.83 41.35
N SER A 775 -10.18 23.08 42.66
CA SER A 775 -11.06 23.89 43.51
C SER A 775 -11.06 25.38 43.14
N LYS A 776 -9.98 25.88 42.51
CA LYS A 776 -9.87 27.27 42.07
C LYS A 776 -10.56 27.50 40.73
N MET A 777 -10.56 26.50 39.83
CA MET A 777 -11.18 26.63 38.49
C MET A 777 -12.70 26.43 38.51
N ILE A 778 -13.24 25.54 39.35
CA ILE A 778 -14.67 25.19 39.34
C ILE A 778 -15.26 25.35 40.75
N PRO A 779 -15.73 26.57 41.11
CA PRO A 779 -16.32 26.80 42.43
C PRO A 779 -17.69 26.14 42.60
N ASN A 780 -18.43 25.87 41.51
CA ASN A 780 -19.78 25.29 41.50
C ASN A 780 -19.96 24.32 40.33
N ARG A 781 -20.77 23.26 40.51
CA ARG A 781 -21.13 22.30 39.44
C ARG A 781 -22.01 22.89 38.34
N LEU A 782 -22.69 24.00 38.59
CA LEU A 782 -23.58 24.66 37.63
C LEU A 782 -23.00 26.01 37.22
N LEU A 783 -22.84 26.21 35.92
CA LEU A 783 -22.24 27.40 35.31
C LEU A 783 -23.18 27.98 34.25
N SER A 784 -23.34 29.29 34.24
CA SER A 784 -23.99 30.01 33.12
C SER A 784 -22.93 30.47 32.14
N ILE A 785 -23.02 30.03 30.89
CA ILE A 785 -22.01 30.28 29.87
C ILE A 785 -22.61 30.86 28.59
N ASN A 786 -21.78 31.58 27.84
CA ASN A 786 -22.03 31.91 26.45
C ASN A 786 -21.04 31.14 25.57
N VAL A 787 -21.57 30.46 24.57
CA VAL A 787 -20.75 29.77 23.56
C VAL A 787 -20.31 30.77 22.52
N THR A 788 -19.03 30.75 22.19
CA THR A 788 -18.40 31.70 21.26
C THR A 788 -17.94 31.04 19.99
N GLU A 789 -17.46 29.79 20.07
CA GLU A 789 -17.00 29.02 18.91
C GLU A 789 -17.40 27.56 19.07
N ILE A 790 -17.96 26.96 18.02
CA ILE A 790 -18.31 25.54 17.97
C ILE A 790 -17.20 24.83 17.19
N VAL A 791 -16.57 23.83 17.80
CA VAL A 791 -15.54 22.99 17.14
C VAL A 791 -16.21 21.86 16.38
N GLU A 792 -17.07 21.10 17.05
CA GLU A 792 -17.95 20.08 16.46
C GLU A 792 -19.21 19.93 17.31
N VAL A 793 -20.16 19.07 16.90
CA VAL A 793 -21.37 18.82 17.69
C VAL A 793 -20.98 18.30 19.07
N GLY A 794 -21.39 19.03 20.11
CA GLY A 794 -21.06 18.73 21.50
C GLY A 794 -19.65 19.15 21.95
N HIS A 795 -18.81 19.76 21.12
CA HIS A 795 -17.51 20.30 21.53
C HIS A 795 -17.38 21.76 21.13
N PHE A 796 -17.21 22.64 22.11
CA PHE A 796 -17.28 24.07 21.89
C PHE A 796 -16.48 24.86 22.95
N TRP A 797 -16.13 26.09 22.60
CA TRP A 797 -15.51 27.06 23.48
C TRP A 797 -16.53 28.07 23.98
N GLY A 798 -16.38 28.48 25.23
CA GLY A 798 -17.22 29.51 25.82
C GLY A 798 -16.56 30.15 27.03
N TYR A 799 -17.21 31.19 27.55
CA TYR A 799 -16.79 31.86 28.77
C TYR A 799 -17.97 32.01 29.73
N ARG A 800 -17.67 32.13 31.02
CA ARG A 800 -18.68 32.26 32.07
C ARG A 800 -19.26 33.68 32.10
N ILE A 801 -20.56 33.79 32.36
CA ILE A 801 -21.28 35.08 32.44
C ILE A 801 -21.55 35.49 33.89
N ASP A 802 -20.98 34.79 34.87
CA ASP A 802 -21.18 35.17 36.27
C ASP A 802 -20.47 36.50 36.59
N GLU A 803 -21.02 37.25 37.54
CA GLU A 803 -20.53 38.60 37.90
C GLU A 803 -19.03 38.63 38.22
N LYS A 804 -18.50 37.56 38.81
CA LYS A 804 -17.07 37.42 39.12
C LYS A 804 -16.21 37.33 37.86
N ASN A 805 -16.62 36.56 36.85
CA ASN A 805 -15.86 36.45 35.60
C ASN A 805 -15.97 37.74 34.78
N MET A 806 -17.14 38.39 34.81
CA MET A 806 -17.36 39.65 34.09
C MET A 806 -16.48 40.78 34.63
N THR A 807 -16.34 40.87 35.96
CA THR A 807 -15.43 41.86 36.58
C THR A 807 -13.97 41.59 36.21
N VAL A 808 -13.52 40.32 36.22
CA VAL A 808 -12.16 39.94 35.79
C VAL A 808 -11.90 40.34 34.34
N LEU A 809 -12.82 40.02 33.41
CA LEU A 809 -12.70 40.38 31.99
C LEU A 809 -12.68 41.91 31.77
N GLN A 810 -13.52 42.66 32.50
CA GLN A 810 -13.54 44.12 32.44
C GLN A 810 -12.24 44.74 32.96
N THR A 811 -11.73 44.26 34.10
CA THR A 811 -10.44 44.72 34.65
C THR A 811 -9.29 44.42 33.69
N LEU A 812 -9.21 43.20 33.15
CA LEU A 812 -8.20 42.81 32.16
C LEU A 812 -8.24 43.69 30.91
N THR A 813 -9.44 43.91 30.36
CA THR A 813 -9.63 44.71 29.15
C THR A 813 -9.25 46.17 29.40
N THR A 814 -9.59 46.71 30.57
CA THR A 814 -9.22 48.07 30.97
C THR A 814 -7.71 48.18 31.09
N GLU A 815 -7.06 47.31 31.85
CA GLU A 815 -5.60 47.33 32.07
C GLU A 815 -4.81 47.21 30.76
N ILE A 816 -5.18 46.30 29.86
CA ILE A 816 -4.52 46.13 28.55
C ILE A 816 -4.62 47.40 27.71
N ASN A 817 -5.80 48.01 27.64
CA ASN A 817 -6.06 49.15 26.77
C ASN A 817 -5.59 50.50 27.34
N HIS A 818 -5.21 50.55 28.63
CA HIS A 818 -4.60 51.74 29.25
C HIS A 818 -3.07 51.76 29.14
N GLN A 819 -2.43 50.67 28.71
CA GLN A 819 -0.97 50.58 28.57
C GLN A 819 -0.48 51.00 27.18
N ASN A 820 0.75 51.52 27.10
CA ASN A 820 1.42 51.81 25.83
C ASN A 820 1.92 50.51 25.18
N LEU A 821 1.21 50.04 24.15
CA LEU A 821 1.46 48.75 23.51
C LEU A 821 2.64 48.81 22.52
N MET A 822 3.66 47.99 22.77
CA MET A 822 4.83 47.83 21.90
C MET A 822 4.58 46.81 20.78
N ASP A 823 5.30 46.95 19.68
CA ASP A 823 5.33 45.95 18.62
C ASP A 823 5.96 44.64 19.11
N LEU A 824 5.64 43.54 18.43
CA LEU A 824 6.17 42.23 18.79
C LEU A 824 7.71 42.20 18.71
N PRO A 825 8.41 41.74 19.78
CA PRO A 825 9.88 41.70 19.81
C PRO A 825 10.45 40.53 18.98
N VAL A 826 9.63 39.55 18.60
CA VAL A 826 10.01 38.34 17.89
C VAL A 826 9.09 38.15 16.70
N SER A 827 9.57 37.49 15.63
CA SER A 827 8.72 37.13 14.51
C SER A 827 7.51 36.30 14.96
N PRO A 828 6.28 36.66 14.53
CA PRO A 828 5.07 35.94 14.89
C PRO A 828 5.20 34.45 14.55
N HIS A 829 4.89 33.57 15.51
CA HIS A 829 4.91 32.12 15.32
C HIS A 829 3.75 31.46 16.11
N PRO A 830 3.33 30.23 15.73
CA PRO A 830 2.32 29.48 16.48
C PRO A 830 2.62 29.39 17.98
N GLU A 831 1.57 29.33 18.80
CA GLU A 831 1.57 29.33 20.28
C GLU A 831 2.06 30.61 20.96
N LEU A 832 2.55 31.62 20.21
CA LEU A 832 2.95 32.90 20.81
C LEU A 832 1.70 33.62 21.36
N VAL A 833 1.73 33.94 22.66
CA VAL A 833 0.72 34.78 23.31
C VAL A 833 1.05 36.24 23.03
N CYS A 834 0.10 36.96 22.46
CA CYS A 834 0.20 38.35 22.05
C CYS A 834 -1.09 39.13 22.35
N LEU A 835 -1.09 40.41 22.00
CA LEU A 835 -2.27 41.25 22.04
C LEU A 835 -2.78 41.49 20.61
N ALA A 836 -4.07 41.28 20.37
CA ALA A 836 -4.70 41.41 19.05
C ALA A 836 -6.03 42.18 19.12
N PRO A 837 -6.42 42.88 18.04
CA PRO A 837 -7.70 43.58 17.95
C PRO A 837 -8.87 42.59 17.87
N PHE A 838 -9.91 42.81 18.67
CA PHE A 838 -11.08 41.93 18.75
C PHE A 838 -12.18 42.33 17.76
N PRO A 839 -12.79 41.36 17.04
CA PRO A 839 -13.71 41.68 15.94
C PRO A 839 -15.15 42.01 16.39
N CYS A 840 -15.60 41.55 17.56
CA CYS A 840 -17.03 41.53 17.92
C CYS A 840 -17.50 42.69 18.81
N LEU A 841 -16.63 43.65 19.14
CA LEU A 841 -16.97 44.80 19.98
C LEU A 841 -16.73 46.08 19.18
N GLU A 842 -17.66 47.05 19.23
CA GLU A 842 -17.53 48.35 18.57
C GLU A 842 -16.29 49.15 19.05
N ASN A 843 -15.73 48.76 20.19
CA ASN A 843 -14.48 49.28 20.75
C ASN A 843 -13.25 48.69 20.06
N LYS A 844 -12.41 49.55 19.48
CA LYS A 844 -11.11 49.26 18.83
C LYS A 844 -10.00 48.87 19.83
N GLY A 845 -10.31 48.02 20.83
CA GLY A 845 -9.38 47.59 21.87
C GLY A 845 -8.55 46.36 21.49
N TYR A 846 -7.42 46.18 22.19
CA TYR A 846 -6.58 44.99 22.17
C TYR A 846 -6.94 44.02 23.29
N TYR A 847 -6.79 42.73 23.01
CA TYR A 847 -7.15 41.63 23.90
C TYR A 847 -6.08 40.54 23.85
N ARG A 848 -5.98 39.73 24.91
CA ARG A 848 -5.05 38.61 24.95
C ARG A 848 -5.46 37.56 23.92
N ALA A 849 -4.51 37.21 23.06
CA ALA A 849 -4.71 36.23 22.02
C ALA A 849 -3.49 35.33 21.89
N ARG A 850 -3.70 34.12 21.40
CA ARG A 850 -2.64 33.16 21.06
C ARG A 850 -2.65 32.95 19.56
N ILE A 851 -1.47 33.02 18.92
CA ILE A 851 -1.34 32.76 17.49
C ILE A 851 -1.54 31.25 17.23
N LEU A 852 -2.49 30.89 16.36
CA LEU A 852 -2.71 29.52 15.93
C LEU A 852 -1.77 29.16 14.77
N TYR A 853 -1.79 29.96 13.69
CA TYR A 853 -0.82 29.86 12.60
C TYR A 853 -0.66 31.19 11.87
N VAL A 854 0.43 31.30 11.10
CA VAL A 854 0.77 32.47 10.29
C VAL A 854 0.68 32.10 8.81
N SER A 855 -0.02 32.92 8.02
CA SER A 855 -0.22 32.73 6.58
C SER A 855 -0.03 34.06 5.84
N GLY A 856 1.11 34.19 5.17
CA GLY A 856 1.51 35.44 4.52
C GLY A 856 1.60 36.59 5.53
N ASP A 857 0.91 37.68 5.26
CA ASP A 857 0.87 38.89 6.10
C ASP A 857 -0.20 38.85 7.20
N PHE A 858 -0.81 37.70 7.45
CA PHE A 858 -1.88 37.51 8.44
C PHE A 858 -1.54 36.38 9.42
N ALA A 859 -2.00 36.52 10.65
CA ALA A 859 -2.07 35.45 11.64
C ALA A 859 -3.53 35.13 11.95
N GLU A 860 -3.86 33.86 12.09
CA GLU A 860 -5.08 33.46 12.77
C GLU A 860 -4.79 33.39 14.28
N VAL A 861 -5.61 34.08 15.07
CA VAL A 861 -5.44 34.18 16.52
C VAL A 861 -6.66 33.65 17.26
N PHE A 862 -6.43 33.04 18.41
CA PHE A 862 -7.44 32.55 19.34
C PHE A 862 -7.45 33.45 20.58
N PHE A 863 -8.59 34.07 20.90
CA PHE A 863 -8.71 34.94 22.06
C PHE A 863 -8.85 34.10 23.32
N VAL A 864 -7.78 34.02 24.11
CA VAL A 864 -7.66 33.11 25.26
C VAL A 864 -8.67 33.39 26.38
N ASP A 865 -9.31 34.55 26.37
CA ASP A 865 -10.30 34.96 27.37
C ASP A 865 -11.76 34.79 26.92
N TYR A 866 -11.99 34.72 25.60
CA TYR A 866 -13.34 34.68 25.03
C TYR A 866 -13.61 33.41 24.22
N GLY A 867 -12.58 32.70 23.75
CA GLY A 867 -12.69 31.42 23.05
C GLY A 867 -13.00 31.50 21.55
N ASN A 868 -13.16 32.69 20.98
CA ASN A 868 -13.36 32.89 19.54
C ASN A 868 -12.04 33.11 18.79
N ARG A 869 -12.10 32.97 17.47
CA ARG A 869 -10.96 33.22 16.57
C ARG A 869 -11.14 34.46 15.69
N SER A 870 -10.03 34.97 15.18
CA SER A 870 -10.03 36.04 14.18
C SER A 870 -8.78 36.00 13.32
N ARG A 871 -8.91 36.46 12.07
CA ARG A 871 -7.78 36.68 11.17
C ARG A 871 -7.28 38.12 11.30
N VAL A 872 -6.05 38.27 11.75
CA VAL A 872 -5.46 39.56 12.12
C VAL A 872 -4.19 39.84 11.28
N PRO A 873 -4.04 41.03 10.69
CA PRO A 873 -2.80 41.42 10.03
C PRO A 873 -1.61 41.45 11.02
N LEU A 874 -0.44 40.94 10.62
CA LEU A 874 0.73 40.83 11.51
C LEU A 874 1.15 42.18 12.14
N LYS A 875 0.99 43.28 11.40
CA LYS A 875 1.27 44.65 11.86
C LYS A 875 0.40 45.13 13.01
N LYS A 876 -0.74 44.46 13.24
CA LYS A 876 -1.68 44.77 14.34
C LYS A 876 -1.48 43.86 15.54
N LEU A 877 -0.45 43.03 15.59
CA LEU A 877 -0.13 42.22 16.76
C LEU A 877 0.83 43.00 17.67
N LYS A 878 0.54 43.00 18.97
CA LYS A 878 1.32 43.73 19.98
C LYS A 878 1.90 42.78 21.03
N ALA A 879 2.99 43.18 21.68
CA ALA A 879 3.62 42.42 22.74
C ALA A 879 2.76 42.44 24.01
N ILE A 880 2.63 41.29 24.67
CA ILE A 880 1.96 41.18 25.97
C ILE A 880 2.98 41.30 27.12
N PRO A 881 2.76 42.17 28.13
CA PRO A 881 3.57 42.24 29.35
C PRO A 881 3.60 40.92 30.13
N SER A 882 4.68 40.64 30.86
CA SER A 882 4.85 39.39 31.62
C SER A 882 3.78 39.19 32.70
N HIS A 883 3.46 40.23 33.47
CA HIS A 883 2.44 40.15 34.53
C HIS A 883 1.04 39.83 34.02
N LEU A 884 0.69 40.24 32.80
CA LEU A 884 -0.61 39.92 32.16
C LEU A 884 -0.60 38.56 31.45
N ARG A 885 0.59 38.06 31.08
CA ARG A 885 0.77 36.75 30.47
C ARG A 885 0.62 35.62 31.49
N GLU A 886 1.03 35.87 32.73
CA GLU A 886 0.98 34.90 33.84
C GLU A 886 -0.44 34.70 34.42
N LEU A 887 -1.37 35.62 34.14
CA LEU A 887 -2.76 35.51 34.59
C LEU A 887 -3.51 34.38 33.85
N PRO A 888 -4.37 33.60 34.55
CA PRO A 888 -5.09 32.47 33.95
C PRO A 888 -6.00 32.92 32.81
N PHE A 889 -6.15 32.05 31.82
CA PHE A 889 -7.05 32.25 30.69
C PHE A 889 -8.50 32.03 31.12
N GLN A 890 -9.41 32.86 30.62
CA GLN A 890 -10.83 32.83 31.05
C GLN A 890 -11.73 31.99 30.14
N ALA A 891 -11.31 31.70 28.90
CA ALA A 891 -12.05 30.83 28.01
C ALA A 891 -11.95 29.37 28.50
N LEU A 892 -13.07 28.65 28.43
CA LEU A 892 -13.19 27.26 28.85
C LEU A 892 -13.56 26.39 27.65
N GLU A 893 -12.92 25.23 27.55
CA GLU A 893 -13.24 24.20 26.56
C GLU A 893 -14.27 23.24 27.15
N PHE A 894 -15.36 23.00 26.41
CA PHE A 894 -16.46 22.14 26.86
C PHE A 894 -16.68 20.99 25.90
N LYS A 895 -16.93 19.80 26.46
CA LYS A 895 -17.36 18.61 25.73
C LYS A 895 -18.64 18.04 26.36
N MET A 896 -19.66 17.76 25.55
CA MET A 896 -20.89 17.14 26.02
C MET A 896 -20.63 15.68 26.40
N CYS A 897 -21.12 15.28 27.57
CA CYS A 897 -20.93 13.91 28.06
C CYS A 897 -22.02 12.95 27.58
N LYS A 898 -21.69 11.65 27.56
CA LYS A 898 -22.57 10.49 27.31
C LYS A 898 -23.25 10.51 25.95
N MET A 899 -22.57 11.07 24.95
CA MET A 899 -23.10 11.23 23.60
C MET A 899 -22.02 10.94 22.57
N ARG A 900 -22.39 10.27 21.49
CA ARG A 900 -21.55 10.09 20.29
C ARG A 900 -22.38 10.30 19.01
N PRO A 901 -21.75 10.39 17.84
CA PRO A 901 -22.49 10.46 16.59
C PRO A 901 -23.28 9.18 16.31
N SER A 902 -24.49 9.33 15.76
CA SER A 902 -25.28 8.20 15.26
C SER A 902 -24.63 7.55 14.03
N ALA A 903 -24.99 6.31 13.73
CA ALA A 903 -24.60 5.65 12.48
C ALA A 903 -24.91 6.51 11.23
N LYS A 904 -26.07 7.17 11.20
CA LYS A 904 -26.47 8.08 10.11
C LYS A 904 -25.51 9.26 9.98
N SER A 905 -25.11 9.86 11.09
CA SER A 905 -24.15 10.97 11.10
C SER A 905 -22.75 10.55 10.65
N LEU A 906 -22.31 9.33 10.99
CA LEU A 906 -21.04 8.77 10.54
C LEU A 906 -21.01 8.47 9.03
N VAL A 907 -22.17 8.12 8.44
CA VAL A 907 -22.30 7.89 6.99
C VAL A 907 -22.39 9.19 6.20
N CYS A 908 -23.04 10.22 6.77
CA CYS A 908 -23.33 11.48 6.09
C CYS A 908 -22.31 12.60 6.40
N GLY A 909 -21.26 12.31 7.17
CA GLY A 909 -20.25 13.27 7.55
C GLY A 909 -18.93 12.61 7.94
N GLU A 910 -17.96 13.38 8.43
CA GLU A 910 -16.68 12.82 8.88
C GLU A 910 -16.77 12.19 10.26
N GLN A 911 -17.56 12.80 11.13
CA GLN A 911 -17.96 12.32 12.45
C GLN A 911 -19.43 12.69 12.67
N TRP A 912 -19.76 13.95 12.41
CA TRP A 912 -21.11 14.48 12.47
C TRP A 912 -21.59 14.87 11.08
N SER A 913 -22.88 14.63 10.80
CA SER A 913 -23.49 15.10 9.56
C SER A 913 -23.62 16.61 9.55
N TYR A 914 -23.72 17.18 8.36
CA TYR A 914 -23.92 18.63 8.21
C TYR A 914 -25.21 19.09 8.92
N SER A 915 -26.30 18.33 8.78
CA SER A 915 -27.57 18.61 9.48
C SER A 915 -27.43 18.58 11.00
N ALA A 916 -26.63 17.67 11.58
CA ALA A 916 -26.39 17.62 13.02
C ALA A 916 -25.66 18.89 13.50
N SER A 917 -24.63 19.31 12.76
CA SER A 917 -23.88 20.54 13.04
C SER A 917 -24.75 21.79 12.97
N GLN A 918 -25.60 21.92 11.95
CA GLN A 918 -26.55 23.03 11.84
C GLN A 918 -27.56 23.03 12.98
N ARG A 919 -28.08 21.84 13.33
CA ARG A 919 -29.05 21.70 14.42
C ARG A 919 -28.44 22.09 15.75
N PHE A 920 -27.26 21.58 16.06
CA PHE A 920 -26.53 21.95 17.28
C PHE A 920 -26.24 23.45 17.36
N ALA A 921 -25.78 24.05 16.26
CA ALA A 921 -25.56 25.50 16.19
C ALA A 921 -26.85 26.29 16.44
N SER A 922 -28.01 25.85 15.94
CA SER A 922 -29.31 26.48 16.20
C SER A 922 -29.75 26.38 17.68
N LEU A 923 -29.27 25.36 18.38
CA LEU A 923 -29.59 25.13 19.79
C LEU A 923 -28.71 25.99 20.70
N VAL A 924 -27.49 26.31 20.28
CA VAL A 924 -26.44 26.90 21.11
C VAL A 924 -26.16 28.38 20.81
N ASN A 925 -26.12 28.78 19.52
CA ASN A 925 -25.68 30.12 19.15
C ASN A 925 -26.69 31.20 19.58
N GLY A 926 -26.18 32.24 20.25
CA GLY A 926 -26.98 33.39 20.67
C GLY A 926 -27.84 33.17 21.92
N TYR A 927 -27.69 32.02 22.59
CA TYR A 927 -28.42 31.71 23.82
C TYR A 927 -27.46 31.62 25.02
N THR A 928 -27.93 32.08 26.17
CA THR A 928 -27.27 31.79 27.45
C THR A 928 -27.62 30.38 27.88
N LEU A 929 -26.59 29.55 28.06
CA LEU A 929 -26.75 28.14 28.38
C LEU A 929 -26.40 27.88 29.85
N LEU A 930 -27.16 26.96 30.46
CA LEU A 930 -26.85 26.44 31.78
C LEU A 930 -26.11 25.12 31.63
N VAL A 931 -24.93 25.01 32.23
CA VAL A 931 -24.04 23.87 32.03
C VAL A 931 -23.74 23.23 33.38
N LYS A 932 -23.93 21.91 33.45
CA LYS A 932 -23.64 21.10 34.63
C LYS A 932 -22.37 20.28 34.40
N VAL A 933 -21.34 20.53 35.22
CA VAL A 933 -20.06 19.83 35.12
C VAL A 933 -20.19 18.39 35.61
N TYR A 934 -19.82 17.47 34.72
CA TYR A 934 -19.71 16.03 34.97
C TYR A 934 -18.30 15.65 35.42
N SER A 935 -17.28 15.99 34.64
CA SER A 935 -15.87 15.69 34.91
C SER A 935 -14.93 16.75 34.30
N LEU A 936 -13.65 16.74 34.72
CA LEU A 936 -12.58 17.57 34.16
C LEU A 936 -11.41 16.66 33.77
N VAL A 937 -11.07 16.63 32.48
CA VAL A 937 -10.04 15.74 31.90
C VAL A 937 -9.16 16.58 30.97
N HIS A 938 -7.83 16.60 31.21
CA HIS A 938 -6.84 17.32 30.38
C HIS A 938 -7.24 18.77 30.04
N ASP A 939 -7.70 19.53 31.05
CA ASP A 939 -8.19 20.93 30.94
C ASP A 939 -9.52 21.12 30.18
N VAL A 940 -10.27 20.05 29.94
CA VAL A 940 -11.57 20.06 29.23
C VAL A 940 -12.70 19.71 30.17
N LEU A 941 -13.74 20.55 30.20
CA LEU A 941 -14.93 20.31 31.01
C LEU A 941 -15.91 19.39 30.27
N HIS A 942 -16.15 18.21 30.81
CA HIS A 942 -17.21 17.32 30.33
C HIS A 942 -18.52 17.70 31.02
N VAL A 943 -19.57 17.96 30.26
CA VAL A 943 -20.75 18.65 30.77
C VAL A 943 -22.09 18.18 30.19
N ASP A 944 -23.16 18.33 30.96
CA ASP A 944 -24.54 18.37 30.46
C ASP A 944 -24.92 19.82 30.15
N VAL A 945 -25.52 20.06 28.98
CA VAL A 945 -25.84 21.42 28.49
C VAL A 945 -27.35 21.58 28.38
N PHE A 946 -27.86 22.61 29.05
CA PHE A 946 -29.29 22.89 29.14
C PHE A 946 -29.64 24.26 28.54
N ARG A 947 -30.80 24.30 27.88
CA ARG A 947 -31.39 25.51 27.31
C ARG A 947 -32.80 25.72 27.86
N TYR A 948 -33.15 26.97 28.12
CA TYR A 948 -34.52 27.36 28.44
C TYR A 948 -35.37 27.45 27.16
N LEU A 949 -36.48 26.73 27.15
CA LEU A 949 -37.53 26.82 26.13
C LEU A 949 -38.73 27.56 26.74
N GLY A 950 -39.03 28.76 26.23
CA GLY A 950 -40.09 29.60 26.81
C GLY A 950 -39.78 30.07 28.24
N SER A 951 -40.81 30.21 29.09
CA SER A 951 -40.67 30.84 30.41
C SER A 951 -40.30 29.91 31.56
N LYS A 952 -40.33 28.56 31.42
CA LYS A 952 -40.03 27.64 32.55
C LYS A 952 -39.46 26.23 32.22
N GLU A 953 -39.35 25.79 30.97
CA GLU A 953 -38.90 24.42 30.68
C GLU A 953 -37.41 24.35 30.33
N LEU A 954 -36.66 23.51 31.04
CA LEU A 954 -35.23 23.32 30.86
C LEU A 954 -34.99 22.02 30.07
N VAL A 955 -34.53 22.15 28.83
CA VAL A 955 -34.31 21.01 27.93
C VAL A 955 -32.81 20.74 27.82
N ASN A 956 -32.42 19.47 27.94
CA ASN A 956 -31.03 19.04 27.69
C ASN A 956 -30.80 18.92 26.18
N ILE A 957 -29.79 19.61 25.67
CA ILE A 957 -29.47 19.62 24.23
C ILE A 957 -29.09 18.20 23.75
N ARG A 958 -28.47 17.37 24.60
CA ARG A 958 -28.11 15.99 24.24
C ARG A 958 -29.34 15.19 23.87
N ASP A 959 -30.36 15.26 24.72
CA ASP A 959 -31.54 14.41 24.61
C ASP A 959 -32.32 14.77 23.33
N VAL A 960 -32.37 16.07 22.97
CA VAL A 960 -32.91 16.54 21.68
C VAL A 960 -32.14 15.95 20.49
N LEU A 961 -30.81 15.95 20.53
CA LEU A 961 -30.00 15.39 19.43
C LEU A 961 -30.16 13.87 19.29
N ILE A 962 -30.37 13.16 20.40
CA ILE A 962 -30.61 11.71 20.41
C ILE A 962 -32.01 11.41 19.88
N GLU A 963 -33.05 12.11 20.34
CA GLU A 963 -34.44 11.94 19.88
C GLU A 963 -34.60 12.24 18.38
N GLU A 964 -33.86 13.22 17.86
CA GLU A 964 -33.84 13.56 16.43
C GLU A 964 -32.93 12.62 15.59
N GLY A 965 -32.26 11.66 16.22
CA GLY A 965 -31.44 10.65 15.55
C GLY A 965 -30.11 11.16 15.00
N TYR A 966 -29.61 12.31 15.49
CA TYR A 966 -28.28 12.81 15.16
C TYR A 966 -27.19 12.18 16.02
N ALA A 967 -27.51 11.85 17.27
CA ALA A 967 -26.60 11.29 18.24
C ALA A 967 -27.13 9.99 18.86
N GLU A 968 -26.23 9.23 19.49
CA GLU A 968 -26.55 8.05 20.30
C GLU A 968 -25.97 8.20 21.70
N GLN A 969 -26.56 7.49 22.66
CA GLN A 969 -26.03 7.42 24.01
C GLN A 969 -24.73 6.61 24.03
N ALA A 970 -23.72 7.11 24.75
CA ALA A 970 -22.41 6.49 24.84
C ALA A 970 -21.89 6.48 26.29
N GLU A 971 -20.93 5.60 26.56
CA GLU A 971 -20.19 5.58 27.82
C GLU A 971 -19.10 6.65 27.83
N GLU A 972 -18.76 7.15 29.03
CA GLU A 972 -17.65 8.07 29.22
C GLU A 972 -16.32 7.33 29.31
N SER A 973 -15.23 7.97 28.92
CA SER A 973 -13.88 7.41 29.08
C SER A 973 -13.55 7.10 30.55
N TYR A 974 -12.64 6.15 30.76
CA TYR A 974 -12.17 5.77 32.10
C TYR A 974 -11.66 6.98 32.89
N GLU A 975 -10.89 7.88 32.25
CA GLU A 975 -10.39 9.12 32.88
C GLU A 975 -11.53 10.06 33.30
N SER A 976 -12.58 10.18 32.47
CA SER A 976 -13.76 10.99 32.77
C SER A 976 -14.57 10.40 33.93
N GLN A 977 -14.73 9.08 33.98
CA GLN A 977 -15.40 8.39 35.10
C GLN A 977 -14.61 8.57 36.41
N GLN A 978 -13.29 8.36 36.39
CA GLN A 978 -12.43 8.55 37.56
C GLN A 978 -12.48 10.00 38.07
N SER A 979 -12.41 10.98 37.15
CA SER A 979 -12.52 12.41 37.48
C SER A 979 -13.90 12.75 38.04
N HIS A 980 -14.98 12.17 37.50
CA HIS A 980 -16.34 12.33 38.03
C HIS A 980 -16.46 11.83 39.47
N ASP A 981 -15.92 10.64 39.76
CA ASP A 981 -15.95 10.03 41.09
C ASP A 981 -15.13 10.85 42.09
N LEU A 982 -13.96 11.35 41.68
CA LEU A 982 -13.14 12.25 42.48
C LEU A 982 -13.89 13.56 42.78
N LEU A 983 -14.49 14.20 41.76
CA LEU A 983 -15.30 15.41 41.94
C LEU A 983 -16.54 15.17 42.80
N LYS A 984 -17.12 13.96 42.77
CA LYS A 984 -18.24 13.59 43.63
C LYS A 984 -17.79 13.46 45.08
N ALA A 985 -16.67 12.76 45.33
CA ALA A 985 -16.07 12.62 46.65
C ALA A 985 -15.66 13.98 47.26
N LEU A 986 -15.06 14.87 46.47
CA LEU A 986 -14.65 16.21 46.92
C LEU A 986 -15.82 17.10 47.33
N LEU A 987 -16.99 16.92 46.73
CA LEU A 987 -18.18 17.74 46.98
C LEU A 987 -19.13 17.11 48.02
N SER A 988 -18.92 15.85 48.42
CA SER A 988 -19.72 15.14 49.43
C SER A 988 -19.14 15.13 50.86
N ASP A 989 -18.00 15.81 51.10
CA ASP A 989 -17.25 15.94 52.36
C ASP A 989 -16.53 14.68 52.93
N GLN A 990 -15.37 14.92 53.59
CA GLN A 990 -14.44 14.00 54.29
C GLN A 990 -13.34 13.27 53.47
N ILE A 991 -12.28 13.99 53.05
CA ILE A 991 -10.92 13.39 52.96
C ILE A 991 -9.94 14.26 53.76
N GLY A 992 -9.35 13.65 54.78
CA GLY A 992 -8.34 14.24 55.62
C GLY A 992 -7.08 14.61 54.85
N LYS A 993 -6.41 15.66 55.35
CA LYS A 993 -5.11 16.16 54.92
C LYS A 993 -4.15 15.02 54.54
N GLU A 994 -3.86 14.87 53.25
CA GLU A 994 -2.68 14.12 52.82
C GLU A 994 -1.41 14.92 53.14
N GLU A 995 -0.42 14.22 53.69
CA GLU A 995 0.88 14.76 54.11
C GLU A 995 1.63 15.40 52.93
N LYS A 996 1.81 16.72 52.99
CA LYS A 996 2.74 17.45 52.12
C LYS A 996 4.17 17.03 52.47
N LYS A 997 4.90 16.42 51.51
CA LYS A 997 6.37 16.39 51.56
C LYS A 997 6.92 17.81 51.74
N PRO A 998 8.03 17.99 52.49
CA PRO A 998 8.56 19.32 52.80
C PRO A 998 8.95 20.09 51.53
N ILE A 999 8.55 21.35 51.47
CA ILE A 999 8.77 22.29 50.35
C ILE A 999 10.27 22.58 50.14
N SER A 1000 11.07 22.50 51.21
CA SER A 1000 12.50 22.85 51.20
C SER A 1000 13.37 21.94 50.32
N SER A 1001 13.04 20.64 50.17
CA SER A 1001 13.87 19.74 49.36
C SER A 1001 13.71 19.95 47.85
N ARG A 1002 12.66 20.67 47.41
CA ARG A 1002 12.29 20.84 46.00
C ARG A 1002 12.90 22.10 45.37
N GLU A 1003 13.02 23.16 46.16
CA GLU A 1003 13.75 24.38 45.77
C GLU A 1003 15.24 24.07 45.59
N GLU A 1004 15.80 23.22 46.45
CA GLU A 1004 17.16 22.67 46.29
C GLU A 1004 17.32 21.91 44.96
N GLU A 1005 16.38 21.02 44.63
CA GLU A 1005 16.40 20.26 43.37
C GLU A 1005 16.30 21.18 42.14
N LYS A 1006 15.41 22.18 42.18
CA LYS A 1006 15.26 23.19 41.12
C LYS A 1006 16.56 23.97 40.90
N HIS A 1007 17.20 24.41 41.98
CA HIS A 1007 18.46 25.16 41.91
C HIS A 1007 19.60 24.33 41.29
N VAL A 1008 19.70 23.03 41.64
CA VAL A 1008 20.69 22.12 41.04
C VAL A 1008 20.42 21.89 39.54
N ILE A 1009 19.15 21.76 39.13
CA ILE A 1009 18.75 21.62 37.72
C ILE A 1009 19.16 22.85 36.90
N GLU A 1010 18.83 24.06 37.38
CA GLU A 1010 19.17 25.31 36.70
C GLU A 1010 20.70 25.50 36.58
N MET A 1011 21.44 25.17 37.63
CA MET A 1011 22.91 25.24 37.61
C MET A 1011 23.52 24.31 36.56
N LEU A 1012 23.02 23.07 36.45
CA LEU A 1012 23.49 22.10 35.45
C LEU A 1012 23.17 22.55 34.02
N LEU A 1013 21.95 23.07 33.78
CA LEU A 1013 21.55 23.59 32.46
C LEU A 1013 22.39 24.78 32.03
N ASN A 1014 22.64 25.72 32.95
CA ASN A 1014 23.48 26.89 32.67
C ASN A 1014 24.92 26.49 32.36
N LYS A 1015 25.53 25.59 33.13
CA LYS A 1015 26.91 25.12 32.87
C LYS A 1015 27.07 24.42 31.51
N LEU A 1016 26.07 23.66 31.06
CA LEU A 1016 26.06 23.02 29.73
C LEU A 1016 25.87 24.01 28.58
N SER A 1017 25.12 25.10 28.79
CA SER A 1017 24.87 26.12 27.77
C SER A 1017 26.07 27.05 27.47
N VAL A 1018 27.01 27.20 28.41
CA VAL A 1018 28.11 28.20 28.36
C VAL A 1018 29.40 27.66 27.70
N ASN A 1019 29.35 26.54 26.96
CA ASN A 1019 30.50 25.94 26.25
C ASN A 1019 31.74 25.65 27.14
N LYS A 1020 31.56 25.01 28.30
CA LYS A 1020 32.68 24.58 29.17
C LYS A 1020 32.94 23.06 29.19
N LEU A 1021 32.18 22.26 28.44
CA LEU A 1021 32.39 20.82 28.28
C LEU A 1021 32.96 20.50 26.89
N ASP A 1022 33.85 19.51 26.82
CA ASP A 1022 34.22 18.85 25.56
C ASP A 1022 32.97 18.32 24.86
N THR A 1023 32.96 18.32 23.52
CA THR A 1023 31.81 17.84 22.74
C THR A 1023 31.39 16.43 23.17
N PRO A 1024 30.10 16.15 23.38
CA PRO A 1024 29.63 14.82 23.79
C PRO A 1024 30.12 13.75 22.80
N THR A 1025 30.86 12.75 23.29
CA THR A 1025 31.48 11.71 22.46
C THR A 1025 30.71 10.39 22.44
N HIS A 1026 29.80 10.18 23.41
CA HIS A 1026 29.06 8.93 23.58
C HIS A 1026 27.66 9.02 22.98
N LYS A 1027 27.25 7.97 22.25
CA LYS A 1027 25.94 7.88 21.60
C LYS A 1027 25.05 6.87 22.29
N VAL A 1028 23.84 7.28 22.68
CA VAL A 1028 22.83 6.41 23.27
C VAL A 1028 21.64 6.27 22.33
N SER A 1029 21.30 5.03 21.98
CA SER A 1029 20.11 4.71 21.19
C SER A 1029 18.87 4.59 22.08
N LEU A 1030 17.83 5.35 21.76
CA LEU A 1030 16.55 5.31 22.45
C LEU A 1030 15.65 4.19 21.88
N HIS A 1031 14.71 3.71 22.69
CA HIS A 1031 13.67 2.80 22.25
C HIS A 1031 12.31 3.51 22.17
N GLY A 1032 11.56 3.26 21.10
CA GLY A 1032 10.27 3.87 20.81
C GLY A 1032 10.29 4.64 19.49
N PRO A 1033 9.33 5.55 19.25
CA PRO A 1033 8.21 5.94 20.13
C PRO A 1033 7.15 4.86 20.32
N PHE A 1034 6.47 4.87 21.47
CA PHE A 1034 5.37 3.95 21.80
C PHE A 1034 4.10 4.72 22.18
N SER A 1035 2.93 4.14 21.88
CA SER A 1035 1.62 4.60 22.36
C SER A 1035 0.81 3.40 22.85
N PRO A 1036 0.12 3.49 24.01
CA PRO A 1036 -0.70 2.40 24.51
C PRO A 1036 -1.99 2.18 23.69
N TYR A 1037 -2.38 3.14 22.85
CA TYR A 1037 -3.53 3.02 21.95
C TYR A 1037 -3.17 2.38 20.59
N GLU A 1038 -1.91 1.98 20.39
CA GLU A 1038 -1.50 1.20 19.22
C GLU A 1038 -2.08 -0.22 19.32
N VAL A 1039 -2.91 -0.59 18.35
CA VAL A 1039 -3.62 -1.88 18.34
C VAL A 1039 -3.00 -2.88 17.38
N LYS A 1040 -3.02 -4.16 17.78
CA LYS A 1040 -2.69 -5.29 16.89
C LYS A 1040 -3.91 -5.72 16.09
N CYS A 1041 -3.64 -6.21 14.89
CA CYS A 1041 -4.62 -6.65 13.91
C CYS A 1041 -4.70 -8.18 13.89
N PHE A 1042 -5.91 -8.74 13.78
CA PHE A 1042 -6.18 -10.18 13.79
C PHE A 1042 -7.08 -10.55 12.63
N SER A 1043 -6.83 -11.71 11.99
CA SER A 1043 -7.66 -12.20 10.89
C SER A 1043 -8.98 -12.78 11.39
N MET A 1044 -10.04 -12.60 10.61
CA MET A 1044 -11.37 -13.14 10.92
C MET A 1044 -11.61 -14.55 10.37
N THR A 1045 -10.76 -15.05 9.46
CA THR A 1045 -10.89 -16.40 8.90
C THR A 1045 -10.20 -17.43 9.79
N LYS A 1046 -10.79 -18.63 9.93
CA LYS A 1046 -10.29 -19.70 10.81
C LYS A 1046 -8.83 -20.08 10.53
N ILE A 1047 -8.46 -20.25 9.26
CA ILE A 1047 -7.10 -20.65 8.86
C ILE A 1047 -6.01 -19.64 9.25
N SER A 1048 -6.39 -18.36 9.36
CA SER A 1048 -5.47 -17.25 9.57
C SER A 1048 -5.52 -16.69 10.99
N GLN A 1049 -6.47 -17.14 11.83
CA GLN A 1049 -6.71 -16.61 13.17
C GLN A 1049 -5.49 -16.70 14.10
N PHE A 1050 -4.66 -17.73 13.93
CA PHE A 1050 -3.47 -17.97 14.73
C PHE A 1050 -2.19 -17.32 14.16
N ARG A 1051 -2.25 -16.76 12.94
CA ARG A 1051 -1.10 -16.11 12.29
C ARG A 1051 -1.01 -14.65 12.71
N CYS A 1052 0.21 -14.15 12.95
CA CYS A 1052 0.41 -12.73 13.22
C CYS A 1052 0.17 -11.91 11.95
N ALA A 1053 -0.74 -10.94 11.98
CA ALA A 1053 -0.99 -10.04 10.84
C ALA A 1053 -0.20 -8.72 10.98
N PHE A 1054 0.58 -8.39 9.95
CA PHE A 1054 1.35 -7.15 9.85
C PHE A 1054 0.87 -6.35 8.66
N ILE A 1055 0.55 -5.08 8.87
CA ILE A 1055 0.22 -4.17 7.79
C ILE A 1055 1.52 -3.67 7.15
N ARG A 1056 1.60 -3.75 5.82
CA ARG A 1056 2.76 -3.30 5.05
C ARG A 1056 3.09 -1.83 5.36
N LYS A 1057 4.38 -1.51 5.48
CA LYS A 1057 4.87 -0.19 5.95
C LYS A 1057 4.47 0.98 5.04
N GLU A 1058 4.16 0.71 3.77
CA GLU A 1058 3.74 1.72 2.80
C GLU A 1058 2.23 2.05 2.89
N SER A 1059 1.45 1.26 3.63
CA SER A 1059 0.02 1.52 3.87
C SER A 1059 -0.16 2.70 4.82
N ILE A 1060 -1.24 3.46 4.62
CA ILE A 1060 -1.68 4.53 5.54
C ILE A 1060 -2.27 4.03 6.86
N ASN A 1061 -2.56 2.74 6.98
CA ASN A 1061 -2.99 2.13 8.23
C ASN A 1061 -1.89 1.25 8.84
N SER A 1062 -0.63 1.42 8.42
CA SER A 1062 0.45 0.58 8.93
C SER A 1062 0.69 0.75 10.44
N VAL A 1063 0.29 1.90 10.97
CA VAL A 1063 0.08 2.13 12.40
C VAL A 1063 -1.42 2.42 12.56
N VAL A 1064 -2.06 1.79 13.53
CA VAL A 1064 -3.47 2.08 13.85
C VAL A 1064 -3.53 2.46 15.32
N VAL A 1065 -4.01 3.68 15.57
CA VAL A 1065 -4.26 4.20 16.91
C VAL A 1065 -5.76 4.39 17.06
N ARG A 1066 -6.33 3.85 18.14
CA ARG A 1066 -7.77 3.96 18.40
C ARG A 1066 -8.10 5.35 18.94
N ASP A 1067 -8.93 6.10 18.22
CA ASP A 1067 -9.33 7.47 18.58
C ASP A 1067 -10.29 7.52 19.80
N ALA A 1068 -11.15 6.49 19.96
CA ALA A 1068 -12.12 6.36 21.05
C ALA A 1068 -12.11 4.92 21.60
N PRO A 1069 -11.15 4.55 22.45
CA PRO A 1069 -11.10 3.21 23.07
C PRO A 1069 -12.26 2.91 24.02
N GLU A 1070 -13.05 3.92 24.38
CA GLU A 1070 -14.30 3.78 25.15
C GLU A 1070 -15.42 3.12 24.36
N ASP A 1071 -15.40 3.20 23.03
CA ASP A 1071 -16.35 2.47 22.21
C ASP A 1071 -15.93 1.00 22.11
N SER A 1072 -16.77 0.11 22.66
CA SER A 1072 -16.51 -1.33 22.73
C SER A 1072 -16.75 -2.08 21.41
N PHE A 1073 -17.25 -1.40 20.38
CA PHE A 1073 -17.61 -2.04 19.11
C PHE A 1073 -16.40 -2.47 18.30
N GLN A 1074 -16.62 -3.46 17.44
CA GLN A 1074 -15.57 -3.95 16.57
C GLN A 1074 -15.41 -3.03 15.36
N GLN A 1075 -14.18 -2.58 15.12
CA GLN A 1075 -13.81 -1.91 13.87
C GLN A 1075 -13.14 -2.91 12.93
N MET A 1076 -13.55 -2.89 11.66
CA MET A 1076 -13.04 -3.78 10.63
C MET A 1076 -12.01 -3.08 9.74
N LEU A 1077 -10.94 -3.80 9.40
CA LEU A 1077 -9.97 -3.45 8.36
C LEU A 1077 -10.12 -4.44 7.20
N VAL A 1078 -10.13 -3.92 5.98
CA VAL A 1078 -10.18 -4.71 4.75
C VAL A 1078 -8.83 -4.59 4.05
N ALA A 1079 -8.23 -5.72 3.66
CA ALA A 1079 -6.99 -5.74 2.87
C ALA A 1079 -7.30 -6.11 1.40
N ALA A 1080 -6.81 -5.32 0.45
CA ALA A 1080 -7.01 -5.60 -0.97
C ALA A 1080 -6.15 -6.77 -1.47
N ALA A 1081 -5.00 -7.01 -0.84
CA ALA A 1081 -4.14 -8.14 -1.14
C ALA A 1081 -3.47 -8.68 0.13
N LEU A 1082 -3.22 -9.99 0.14
CA LEU A 1082 -2.56 -10.72 1.21
C LEU A 1082 -1.31 -11.42 0.67
N SER A 1083 -0.22 -11.29 1.41
CA SER A 1083 0.98 -12.09 1.21
C SER A 1083 1.44 -12.72 2.51
N VAL A 1084 2.27 -13.75 2.42
CA VAL A 1084 2.85 -14.41 3.59
C VAL A 1084 4.35 -14.23 3.60
N ASN A 1085 4.93 -14.05 4.78
CA ASN A 1085 6.37 -14.06 4.95
C ASN A 1085 6.99 -15.40 4.45
N ALA A 1086 8.32 -15.43 4.31
CA ALA A 1086 9.00 -16.60 3.76
C ALA A 1086 8.77 -17.90 4.56
N THR A 1087 8.51 -17.79 5.88
CA THR A 1087 8.29 -18.91 6.79
C THR A 1087 6.84 -19.39 6.87
N GLY A 1088 5.87 -18.69 6.25
CA GLY A 1088 4.44 -19.04 6.37
C GLY A 1088 3.76 -18.52 7.65
N SER A 1089 4.53 -18.05 8.63
CA SER A 1089 4.05 -17.78 10.00
C SER A 1089 3.32 -16.45 10.19
N SER A 1090 3.58 -15.47 9.32
CA SER A 1090 3.02 -14.13 9.45
C SER A 1090 2.39 -13.64 8.15
N LEU A 1091 1.19 -13.08 8.26
CA LEU A 1091 0.45 -12.46 7.18
C LEU A 1091 0.90 -11.01 6.99
N ILE A 1092 1.00 -10.59 5.74
CA ILE A 1092 1.33 -9.22 5.34
C ILE A 1092 0.14 -8.65 4.59
N LEU A 1093 -0.47 -7.61 5.16
CA LEU A 1093 -1.66 -6.94 4.63
C LEU A 1093 -1.25 -5.78 3.75
N GLU A 1094 -1.81 -5.70 2.55
CA GLU A 1094 -1.44 -4.71 1.54
C GLU A 1094 -2.66 -3.88 1.10
N GLU A 1095 -2.42 -2.59 0.85
CA GLU A 1095 -3.41 -1.63 0.34
C GLU A 1095 -4.73 -1.69 1.12
N THR A 1096 -4.67 -1.23 2.37
CA THR A 1096 -5.72 -1.47 3.36
C THR A 1096 -6.73 -0.33 3.43
N SER A 1097 -7.95 -0.66 3.83
CA SER A 1097 -9.05 0.30 4.06
C SER A 1097 -9.65 0.06 5.43
N LEU A 1098 -9.57 1.07 6.30
CA LEU A 1098 -10.21 1.04 7.60
C LEU A 1098 -11.68 1.44 7.46
N MET A 1099 -12.59 0.56 7.89
CA MET A 1099 -14.03 0.83 7.86
C MET A 1099 -14.42 1.80 8.98
N PRO A 1100 -15.45 2.63 8.79
CA PRO A 1100 -15.92 3.53 9.85
C PRO A 1100 -16.38 2.71 11.07
N PRO A 1101 -16.21 3.25 12.29
CA PRO A 1101 -16.54 2.55 13.54
C PRO A 1101 -18.05 2.59 13.80
N ILE A 1102 -18.84 2.02 12.88
CA ILE A 1102 -20.30 1.95 13.00
C ILE A 1102 -20.66 0.63 13.72
N PRO A 1103 -21.44 0.66 14.81
CA PRO A 1103 -21.88 -0.55 15.50
C PRO A 1103 -22.59 -1.53 14.56
N GLY A 1104 -22.28 -2.83 14.64
CA GLY A 1104 -22.89 -3.86 13.78
C GLY A 1104 -22.41 -3.89 12.32
N LEU A 1105 -21.63 -2.92 11.86
CA LEU A 1105 -21.17 -2.86 10.46
C LEU A 1105 -20.32 -4.08 10.04
N PRO A 1106 -19.37 -4.60 10.84
CA PRO A 1106 -18.61 -5.79 10.45
C PRO A 1106 -19.52 -7.01 10.22
N ALA A 1107 -20.54 -7.18 11.06
CA ALA A 1107 -21.54 -8.23 10.93
C ALA A 1107 -22.40 -8.04 9.67
N LEU A 1108 -22.92 -6.83 9.46
CA LEU A 1108 -23.71 -6.48 8.28
C LEU A 1108 -22.97 -6.78 6.97
N LEU A 1109 -21.72 -6.31 6.85
CA LEU A 1109 -20.92 -6.50 5.64
C LEU A 1109 -20.51 -7.96 5.42
N SER A 1110 -20.23 -8.69 6.50
CA SER A 1110 -19.97 -10.14 6.41
C SER A 1110 -21.21 -10.88 5.91
N MET A 1111 -22.40 -10.58 6.46
CA MET A 1111 -23.65 -11.17 6.02
C MET A 1111 -24.07 -10.75 4.61
N LEU A 1112 -23.76 -9.53 4.20
CA LEU A 1112 -24.13 -9.01 2.88
C LEU A 1112 -23.34 -9.69 1.75
N PHE A 1113 -22.06 -9.99 1.97
CA PHE A 1113 -21.16 -10.47 0.92
C PHE A 1113 -20.78 -11.95 1.02
N ALA A 1114 -21.06 -12.61 2.15
CA ALA A 1114 -20.87 -14.05 2.28
C ALA A 1114 -21.82 -14.83 1.34
N PRO A 1115 -21.34 -15.88 0.66
CA PRO A 1115 -22.20 -16.74 -0.16
C PRO A 1115 -23.35 -17.36 0.65
N ALA A 1116 -23.02 -17.93 1.81
CA ALA A 1116 -23.96 -18.51 2.75
C ALA A 1116 -23.71 -17.96 4.16
N ILE A 1117 -24.79 -17.87 4.94
CA ILE A 1117 -24.75 -17.48 6.35
C ILE A 1117 -25.53 -18.47 7.20
N GLU A 1118 -25.05 -18.72 8.40
CA GLU A 1118 -25.73 -19.51 9.41
C GLU A 1118 -25.83 -18.69 10.71
N LEU A 1119 -27.05 -18.37 11.13
CA LEU A 1119 -27.29 -17.49 12.26
C LEU A 1119 -27.32 -18.26 13.59
N ARG A 1120 -26.78 -17.65 14.64
CA ARG A 1120 -26.84 -18.13 16.02
C ARG A 1120 -27.93 -17.35 16.75
N VAL A 1121 -28.81 -18.05 17.46
CA VAL A 1121 -29.91 -17.45 18.22
C VAL A 1121 -29.61 -17.41 19.70
N ASP A 1122 -30.17 -16.43 20.39
CA ASP A 1122 -30.18 -16.36 21.83
C ASP A 1122 -31.08 -17.46 22.44
N LYS A 1123 -31.03 -17.63 23.77
CA LYS A 1123 -31.87 -18.62 24.47
C LYS A 1123 -33.37 -18.39 24.30
N SER A 1124 -33.80 -17.14 24.03
CA SER A 1124 -35.21 -16.81 23.81
C SER A 1124 -35.68 -17.04 22.37
N GLY A 1125 -34.75 -17.23 21.43
CA GLY A 1125 -35.03 -17.37 20.00
C GLY A 1125 -35.52 -16.08 19.33
N LYS A 1126 -35.44 -14.93 20.01
CA LYS A 1126 -35.94 -13.65 19.50
C LYS A 1126 -34.87 -12.82 18.80
N TYR A 1127 -33.62 -12.96 19.21
CA TYR A 1127 -32.50 -12.18 18.70
C TYR A 1127 -31.37 -13.09 18.24
N PHE A 1128 -30.68 -12.64 17.20
CA PHE A 1128 -29.47 -13.30 16.75
C PHE A 1128 -28.27 -12.77 17.56
N THR A 1129 -27.40 -13.68 17.98
CA THR A 1129 -26.21 -13.41 18.81
C THR A 1129 -24.91 -13.47 18.04
N GLY A 1130 -24.94 -14.05 16.83
CA GLY A 1130 -23.79 -14.18 15.97
C GLY A 1130 -24.13 -14.85 14.64
N VAL A 1131 -23.11 -14.97 13.79
CA VAL A 1131 -23.23 -15.56 12.45
C VAL A 1131 -21.96 -16.30 12.06
N LEU A 1132 -22.14 -17.43 11.37
CA LEU A 1132 -21.08 -18.08 10.62
C LEU A 1132 -21.25 -17.72 9.13
N CYS A 1133 -20.24 -17.10 8.55
CA CYS A 1133 -20.20 -16.65 7.16
C CYS A 1133 -19.19 -17.48 6.36
N GLY A 1134 -19.55 -17.96 5.18
CA GLY A 1134 -18.66 -18.77 4.35
C GLY A 1134 -19.32 -19.31 3.09
N LEU A 1135 -18.71 -20.37 2.51
CA LEU A 1135 -19.25 -21.05 1.33
C LEU A 1135 -20.45 -21.98 1.68
N GLY A 1136 -20.63 -22.30 2.95
CA GLY A 1136 -21.69 -23.18 3.44
C GLY A 1136 -21.28 -24.66 3.44
N TRP A 1137 -22.27 -25.55 3.38
CA TRP A 1137 -22.10 -26.99 3.49
C TRP A 1137 -22.77 -27.73 2.32
N SER A 1138 -22.26 -28.92 1.98
CA SER A 1138 -22.83 -29.76 0.92
C SER A 1138 -24.11 -30.40 1.40
N GLN A 1139 -25.22 -30.14 0.71
CA GLN A 1139 -26.53 -30.73 1.05
C GLN A 1139 -26.53 -32.26 0.94
N ILE A 1140 -25.68 -32.80 0.06
CA ILE A 1140 -25.56 -34.24 -0.19
C ILE A 1140 -24.74 -34.93 0.90
N HIS A 1141 -23.60 -34.35 1.28
CA HIS A 1141 -22.63 -35.01 2.15
C HIS A 1141 -22.71 -34.59 3.62
N GLY A 1142 -23.38 -33.46 3.92
CA GLY A 1142 -23.44 -32.94 5.29
C GLY A 1142 -22.12 -32.31 5.79
N ILE A 1143 -21.18 -32.02 4.90
CA ILE A 1143 -19.82 -31.56 5.24
C ILE A 1143 -19.65 -30.09 4.78
N PRO A 1144 -18.97 -29.22 5.54
CA PRO A 1144 -18.64 -27.87 5.10
C PRO A 1144 -17.77 -27.87 3.82
N LEU A 1145 -18.08 -26.98 2.88
CA LEU A 1145 -17.42 -26.93 1.57
C LEU A 1145 -16.02 -26.31 1.64
N LEU A 1146 -15.83 -25.24 2.42
CA LEU A 1146 -14.54 -24.55 2.59
C LEU A 1146 -14.39 -24.02 4.02
N PRO A 1147 -14.32 -24.91 5.03
CA PRO A 1147 -14.35 -24.51 6.44
C PRO A 1147 -13.16 -23.64 6.88
N GLU A 1148 -12.06 -23.70 6.15
CA GLU A 1148 -10.83 -22.94 6.40
C GLU A 1148 -11.04 -21.42 6.23
N ASN A 1149 -11.94 -21.02 5.32
CA ASN A 1149 -12.27 -19.63 5.04
C ASN A 1149 -13.48 -19.10 5.82
N ASP A 1150 -14.17 -19.96 6.57
CA ASP A 1150 -15.33 -19.54 7.35
C ASP A 1150 -14.92 -18.49 8.40
N MET A 1151 -15.79 -17.49 8.58
CA MET A 1151 -15.67 -16.45 9.59
C MET A 1151 -16.83 -16.55 10.58
N GLU A 1152 -16.51 -16.65 11.86
CA GLU A 1152 -17.50 -16.64 12.94
C GLU A 1152 -17.46 -15.29 13.65
N LEU A 1153 -18.59 -14.60 13.68
CA LEU A 1153 -18.73 -13.29 14.29
C LEU A 1153 -19.77 -13.34 15.41
N THR A 1154 -19.45 -12.68 16.52
CA THR A 1154 -20.43 -12.35 17.56
C THR A 1154 -20.94 -10.95 17.30
N PHE A 1155 -22.25 -10.74 17.46
CA PHE A 1155 -22.85 -9.43 17.22
C PHE A 1155 -22.63 -8.50 18.41
N ASP A 1156 -22.17 -7.28 18.11
CA ASP A 1156 -22.02 -6.19 19.07
C ASP A 1156 -23.28 -5.29 19.14
N VAL A 1157 -24.29 -5.61 18.32
CA VAL A 1157 -25.63 -5.01 18.30
C VAL A 1157 -26.70 -6.11 18.21
N HIS A 1158 -27.95 -5.77 18.54
CA HIS A 1158 -29.07 -6.70 18.40
C HIS A 1158 -29.58 -6.75 16.96
N PHE A 1159 -29.52 -7.93 16.33
CA PHE A 1159 -30.18 -8.22 15.05
C PHE A 1159 -31.47 -9.02 15.28
N GLY A 1160 -32.58 -8.51 14.76
CA GLY A 1160 -33.88 -9.17 14.71
C GLY A 1160 -34.18 -9.81 13.34
N VAL A 1161 -35.35 -10.43 13.23
CA VAL A 1161 -35.81 -11.07 11.98
C VAL A 1161 -36.02 -10.05 10.86
N ASP A 1162 -36.53 -8.86 11.19
CA ASP A 1162 -36.78 -7.79 10.23
C ASP A 1162 -35.46 -7.27 9.60
N ASP A 1163 -34.39 -7.15 10.40
CA ASP A 1163 -33.08 -6.74 9.91
C ASP A 1163 -32.51 -7.75 8.90
N ILE A 1164 -32.65 -9.05 9.20
CA ILE A 1164 -32.23 -10.13 8.28
C ILE A 1164 -33.06 -10.12 6.99
N ALA A 1165 -34.36 -9.78 7.08
CA ALA A 1165 -35.21 -9.63 5.90
C ALA A 1165 -34.73 -8.48 5.00
N GLU A 1166 -34.39 -7.32 5.57
CA GLU A 1166 -33.84 -6.17 4.82
C GLU A 1166 -32.48 -6.50 4.19
N ILE A 1167 -31.60 -7.21 4.91
CA ILE A 1167 -30.32 -7.70 4.34
C ILE A 1167 -30.57 -8.60 3.14
N ASN A 1168 -31.53 -9.52 3.22
CA ASN A 1168 -31.88 -10.41 2.11
C ASN A 1168 -32.49 -9.65 0.92
N ILE A 1169 -33.31 -8.62 1.19
CA ILE A 1169 -33.85 -7.72 0.14
C ILE A 1169 -32.71 -6.99 -0.57
N LEU A 1170 -31.69 -6.52 0.17
CA LEU A 1170 -30.52 -5.89 -0.43
C LEU A 1170 -29.67 -6.89 -1.25
N ARG A 1171 -29.44 -8.10 -0.73
CA ARG A 1171 -28.76 -9.19 -1.47
C ARG A 1171 -29.50 -9.52 -2.77
N ALA A 1172 -30.83 -9.60 -2.74
CA ALA A 1172 -31.66 -9.84 -3.91
C ALA A 1172 -31.54 -8.68 -4.93
N ALA A 1173 -31.52 -7.43 -4.47
CA ALA A 1173 -31.32 -6.27 -5.34
C ALA A 1173 -29.94 -6.27 -6.02
N ILE A 1174 -28.87 -6.64 -5.30
CA ILE A 1174 -27.52 -6.81 -5.86
C ILE A 1174 -27.53 -7.90 -6.95
N ASN A 1175 -28.12 -9.06 -6.66
CA ASN A 1175 -28.20 -10.17 -7.62
C ASN A 1175 -29.02 -9.81 -8.87
N GLN A 1176 -30.12 -9.06 -8.69
CA GLN A 1176 -30.92 -8.54 -9.80
C GLN A 1176 -30.09 -7.61 -10.68
N LEU A 1177 -29.38 -6.64 -10.10
CA LEU A 1177 -28.52 -5.70 -10.83
C LEU A 1177 -27.43 -6.43 -11.63
N VAL A 1178 -26.72 -7.38 -11.01
CA VAL A 1178 -25.69 -8.18 -11.68
C VAL A 1178 -26.28 -8.99 -12.86
N SER A 1179 -27.51 -9.48 -12.73
CA SER A 1179 -28.20 -10.23 -13.78
C SER A 1179 -28.70 -9.34 -14.91
N GLU A 1180 -29.22 -8.14 -14.60
CA GLU A 1180 -29.72 -7.19 -15.59
C GLU A 1180 -28.59 -6.61 -16.46
N CYS A 1181 -27.35 -6.48 -15.95
CA CYS A 1181 -26.18 -6.12 -16.76
C CYS A 1181 -25.99 -7.03 -17.99
N ALA A 1182 -26.38 -8.31 -17.89
CA ALA A 1182 -26.24 -9.27 -18.97
C ALA A 1182 -27.29 -9.11 -20.09
N VAL A 1183 -28.42 -8.43 -19.81
CA VAL A 1183 -29.63 -8.51 -20.66
C VAL A 1183 -30.21 -7.14 -21.02
N CYS A 1184 -30.08 -6.12 -20.15
CA CYS A 1184 -30.78 -4.85 -20.31
C CYS A 1184 -29.88 -3.77 -20.95
N PRO A 1185 -30.25 -3.24 -22.15
CA PRO A 1185 -29.54 -2.12 -22.77
C PRO A 1185 -30.03 -0.74 -22.30
N ASP A 1186 -31.12 -0.66 -21.53
CA ASP A 1186 -31.70 0.61 -21.06
C ASP A 1186 -30.94 1.17 -19.85
N GLN A 1187 -30.17 2.23 -20.09
CA GLN A 1187 -29.37 2.91 -19.07
C GLN A 1187 -30.23 3.61 -18.01
N GLY A 1188 -31.43 4.10 -18.34
CA GLY A 1188 -32.29 4.82 -17.40
C GLY A 1188 -32.80 3.92 -16.27
N ARG A 1189 -33.25 2.71 -16.64
CA ARG A 1189 -33.65 1.67 -15.68
C ARG A 1189 -32.49 1.24 -14.78
N MET A 1190 -31.29 1.10 -15.33
CA MET A 1190 -30.11 0.73 -14.54
C MET A 1190 -29.77 1.77 -13.47
N VAL A 1191 -29.82 3.06 -13.80
CA VAL A 1191 -29.59 4.15 -12.83
C VAL A 1191 -30.63 4.11 -11.71
N GLN A 1192 -31.90 3.85 -12.04
CA GLN A 1192 -32.96 3.75 -11.04
C GLN A 1192 -32.76 2.56 -10.07
N LEU A 1193 -32.33 1.41 -10.60
CA LEU A 1193 -32.04 0.24 -9.77
C LEU A 1193 -30.79 0.44 -8.90
N GLN A 1194 -29.75 1.07 -9.43
CA GLN A 1194 -28.56 1.47 -8.67
C GLN A 1194 -28.94 2.38 -7.51
N GLU A 1195 -29.76 3.41 -7.77
CA GLU A 1195 -30.20 4.33 -6.72
C GLU A 1195 -31.05 3.63 -5.66
N ASN A 1196 -31.93 2.70 -6.06
CA ASN A 1196 -32.70 1.88 -5.11
C ASN A 1196 -31.78 1.05 -4.20
N ALA A 1197 -30.78 0.38 -4.76
CA ALA A 1197 -29.81 -0.39 -3.98
C ALA A 1197 -28.99 0.50 -3.02
N ARG A 1198 -28.59 1.71 -3.46
CA ARG A 1198 -27.88 2.69 -2.62
C ARG A 1198 -28.74 3.16 -1.46
N GLN A 1199 -30.00 3.53 -1.71
CA GLN A 1199 -30.92 3.99 -0.67
C GLN A 1199 -31.22 2.88 0.35
N LYS A 1200 -31.36 1.63 -0.09
CA LYS A 1200 -31.54 0.47 0.80
C LYS A 1200 -30.32 0.15 1.64
N LEU A 1201 -29.11 0.38 1.14
CA LEU A 1201 -27.86 0.19 1.90
C LEU A 1201 -27.68 1.29 2.95
N LEU A 1202 -28.11 2.52 2.65
CA LEU A 1202 -27.96 3.68 3.54
C LEU A 1202 -29.03 3.73 4.64
N ARG A 1203 -30.19 3.12 4.40
CA ARG A 1203 -31.26 2.93 5.38
C ARG A 1203 -30.90 1.80 6.33
#